data_AF-A0A401SDW3-F1
#
_entry.id   AF-A0A401SDW3-F1
#
_cell.length_a   1.000
_cell.length_b   1.000
_cell.length_c   1.000
_cell.angle_alpha   90.00
_cell.angle_beta   90.00
_cell.angle_gamma   90.00
#
_symmetry.space_group_name_H-M   'P 1'
#
loop_
_entity.id
_entity.type
_entity.pdbx_description
1 polymer ?
#
loop_
_entity_poly.entity_id
_entity_poly.type
_entity_poly.pdbx_seq_one_letter_code
_entity_poly.pdbx_strand_id
1 'polypeptide(L)'
;MTYRFPSLLFSAGKIAGTQIGHLKSKYILLHEALRRTQESEVKLLQDAKLFTAELEHQRQELEKADQFPDSYDTEVNKLRQQLLHCQNELNQTEERISRQKHRTVYLQEELEMFKKDFERLPKAADFERKTKALREGCIELSREITQRKREIKTTKEELESKIEEVKNMQQELEKKQENEEHLKLDLVQLHTVPVQLAKDIQKLNRKRNNLEKAKAEIDAQYNKLLVSVQQIENKCRMVEDEKLEVMKELDEKRALLDSKEQEHNQLVKTVELGKENESTLMGQRASLDLHLRYIQTEKKILSDTVVVKQREKDRELRKAKKKEKQLKSSVDALAYAEFSYEKIKAQVESFPIGGAFLERRNELENEVKSLKRKLADQTIKNERNKYVNLIQSAAQISAEMREKIKILQNEMEILRTTTLLKDSQLQKYKLKHSNSHVIRDSLRRAICKIDQVLRELGEKREGQKIKIVKLSSLINQAEEEMIQLRKKYENVVQVRNERGIHLIEREEEVCIFYEKLSIQDSLISNGDVELHSMEDEIRFLNILLKEENRQIEKVRKDVPSKHEMESNLITLQKELALYQDKVQSLEKTLVDPSCENRSRLLGGDDPSFEELSKRIEEMDLKLVRKEEQLLEKDLITDQVTRLSERINAKAINGKQDTLTLAKKVNEMQGKVKDVTRKMMAVVSELSMQQANAMQLQQDVKDKQQFLELCCQRMEQGMAPSEEFESEWLKLVDKENRHKREMEMKNKETEEEEKHLLPGGVFTTAEPRPNAYIPDGDSGLPIPRPYGKMVPFKPSEPSAHMRHYRKPVIKPIEI
;
A
#
# COMPACT_ATOMS: atom_id res chain seq x y z
N MET A 1 48.46 33.41 37.87
CA MET A 1 47.59 33.13 39.04
C MET A 1 46.36 32.27 38.72
N THR A 2 46.27 31.65 37.54
CA THR A 2 45.01 31.24 36.90
C THR A 2 44.51 29.81 37.19
N TYR A 3 45.15 29.06 38.08
CA TYR A 3 44.75 27.67 38.39
C TYR A 3 44.37 27.41 39.86
N ARG A 4 44.41 28.41 40.74
CA ARG A 4 44.11 28.23 42.18
C ARG A 4 42.63 27.94 42.45
N PHE A 5 41.72 28.60 41.73
CA PHE A 5 40.29 28.57 42.02
C PHE A 5 39.57 27.22 41.74
N PRO A 6 39.72 26.60 40.56
CA PRO A 6 39.08 25.30 40.31
C PRO A 6 39.68 24.19 41.19
N SER A 7 40.92 24.38 41.64
CA SER A 7 41.62 23.42 42.51
C SER A 7 41.15 23.52 43.97
N LEU A 8 40.76 24.73 44.43
CA LEU A 8 40.13 24.96 45.74
C LEU A 8 38.75 24.29 45.85
N LEU A 9 37.98 24.28 44.75
CA LEU A 9 36.66 23.64 44.69
C LEU A 9 36.72 22.11 44.69
N PHE A 10 37.78 21.53 44.13
CA PHE A 10 38.09 20.11 44.27
C PHE A 10 38.41 19.75 45.73
N SER A 11 39.27 20.53 46.40
CA SER A 11 39.66 20.26 47.79
C SER A 11 38.52 20.41 48.79
N ALA A 12 37.49 21.19 48.46
CA ALA A 12 36.28 21.33 49.28
C ALA A 12 35.23 20.22 49.05
N GLY A 13 35.50 19.24 48.17
CA GLY A 13 34.63 18.07 47.93
C GLY A 13 33.32 18.37 47.18
N LYS A 14 33.14 19.58 46.65
CA LYS A 14 31.86 20.04 46.07
C LYS A 14 31.68 19.73 44.58
N ILE A 15 32.75 19.39 43.84
CA ILE A 15 32.71 19.13 42.38
C ILE A 15 33.61 17.92 42.04
N ALA A 16 33.14 17.04 41.16
CA ALA A 16 33.91 15.87 40.71
C ALA A 16 35.15 16.28 39.88
N GLY A 17 36.28 15.60 40.10
CA GLY A 17 37.55 15.93 39.43
C GLY A 17 37.51 15.91 37.90
N THR A 18 36.62 15.11 37.31
CA THR A 18 36.39 15.02 35.85
C THR A 18 35.81 16.31 35.27
N GLN A 19 34.86 16.96 35.95
CA GLN A 19 34.25 18.21 35.50
C GLN A 19 35.24 19.38 35.58
N ILE A 20 36.11 19.39 36.59
CA ILE A 20 37.19 20.38 36.74
C ILE A 20 38.23 20.23 35.64
N GLY A 21 38.59 18.99 35.26
CA GLY A 21 39.47 18.73 34.12
C GLY A 21 38.89 19.30 32.81
N HIS A 22 37.59 19.11 32.59
CA HIS A 22 36.91 19.63 31.41
C HIS A 22 36.89 21.16 31.35
N LEU A 23 36.59 21.83 32.48
CA LEU A 23 36.60 23.30 32.56
C LEU A 23 38.01 23.88 32.41
N LYS A 24 39.02 23.26 33.02
CA LYS A 24 40.43 23.64 32.85
C LYS A 24 40.86 23.51 31.39
N SER A 25 40.51 22.39 30.73
CA SER A 25 40.80 22.19 29.30
C SER A 25 40.14 23.25 28.43
N LYS A 26 38.87 23.59 28.67
CA LYS A 26 38.14 24.61 27.89
C LYS A 26 38.74 26.01 28.06
N TYR A 27 39.17 26.36 29.28
CA TYR A 27 39.85 27.64 29.53
C TYR A 27 41.24 27.69 28.87
N ILE A 28 42.02 26.61 28.94
CA ILE A 28 43.33 26.52 28.31
C ILE A 28 43.22 26.69 26.80
N LEU A 29 42.26 26.01 26.16
CA LEU A 29 42.02 26.15 24.72
C LEU A 29 41.66 27.59 24.32
N LEU A 30 40.82 28.27 25.10
CA LEU A 30 40.43 29.67 24.83
C LEU A 30 41.64 30.61 24.98
N HIS A 31 42.45 30.41 26.01
CA HIS A 31 43.63 31.23 26.27
C HIS A 31 44.75 30.96 25.24
N GLU A 32 44.92 29.72 24.78
CA GLU A 32 45.85 29.39 23.70
C GLU A 32 45.39 29.97 22.37
N ALA A 33 44.09 29.96 22.08
CA ALA A 33 43.53 30.61 20.91
C ALA A 33 43.80 32.12 20.92
N LEU A 34 43.55 32.80 22.04
CA LEU A 34 43.85 34.22 22.20
C LEU A 34 45.36 34.53 22.02
N ARG A 35 46.24 33.67 22.54
CA ARG A 35 47.69 33.84 22.36
C ARG A 35 48.09 33.72 20.89
N ARG A 36 47.56 32.70 20.18
CA ARG A 36 47.86 32.49 18.75
C ARG A 36 47.38 33.66 17.89
N THR A 37 46.20 34.23 18.19
CA THR A 37 45.70 35.41 17.47
C THR A 37 46.58 36.64 17.71
N GLN A 38 47.04 36.87 18.94
CA GLN A 38 47.97 37.97 19.25
C GLN A 38 49.35 37.79 18.56
N GLU A 39 49.87 36.56 18.51
CA GLU A 39 51.12 36.28 17.78
C GLU A 39 50.97 36.50 16.26
N SER A 40 49.81 36.18 15.69
CA SER A 40 49.52 36.46 14.27
C SER A 40 49.40 37.96 13.97
N GLU A 41 48.80 38.73 14.88
CA GLU A 41 48.69 40.19 14.78
C GLU A 41 50.07 40.85 14.71
N VAL A 42 50.99 40.44 15.59
CA VAL A 42 52.36 40.99 15.63
C VAL A 42 53.12 40.71 14.33
N LYS A 43 52.94 39.54 13.71
CA LYS A 43 53.57 39.20 12.43
C LYS A 43 53.04 40.09 11.29
N LEU A 44 51.72 40.25 11.20
CA LEU A 44 51.10 41.12 10.19
C LEU A 44 51.54 42.58 10.33
N LEU A 45 51.75 43.06 11.57
CA LEU A 45 52.33 44.39 11.83
C LEU A 45 53.78 44.54 11.34
N GLN A 46 54.59 43.48 11.42
CA GLN A 46 55.96 43.50 10.89
C GLN A 46 55.96 43.52 9.37
N ASP A 47 55.11 42.72 8.74
CA ASP A 47 54.97 42.67 7.28
C ASP A 47 54.48 44.02 6.72
N ALA A 48 53.54 44.68 7.39
CA ALA A 48 53.12 46.04 7.02
C ALA A 48 54.27 47.05 7.05
N LYS A 49 55.18 46.97 8.03
CA LYS A 49 56.36 47.87 8.08
C LYS A 49 57.37 47.61 6.96
N LEU A 50 57.56 46.35 6.57
CA LEU A 50 58.46 45.99 5.47
C LEU A 50 57.94 46.53 4.14
N PHE A 51 56.65 46.38 3.87
CA PHE A 51 56.06 46.92 2.65
C PHE A 51 56.10 48.46 2.58
N THR A 52 56.11 49.18 3.71
CA THR A 52 56.19 50.65 3.71
C THR A 52 57.58 51.13 3.32
N ALA A 53 58.62 50.48 3.84
CA ALA A 53 60.01 50.81 3.51
C ALA A 53 60.34 50.55 2.03
N GLU A 54 59.82 49.44 1.48
CA GLU A 54 59.97 49.10 0.07
C GLU A 54 59.31 50.14 -0.86
N LEU A 55 58.14 50.66 -0.48
CA LEU A 55 57.47 51.72 -1.25
C LEU A 55 58.24 53.04 -1.26
N GLU A 56 58.88 53.41 -0.16
CA GLU A 56 59.71 54.62 -0.07
C GLU A 56 60.97 54.51 -0.93
N HIS A 57 61.64 53.36 -0.90
CA HIS A 57 62.81 53.10 -1.73
C HIS A 57 62.48 53.18 -3.23
N GLN A 58 61.39 52.55 -3.67
CA GLN A 58 60.96 52.58 -5.07
C GLN A 58 60.56 54.00 -5.55
N ARG A 59 60.16 54.90 -4.65
CA ARG A 59 59.86 56.30 -4.98
C ARG A 59 61.14 57.14 -5.16
N GLN A 60 62.17 56.92 -4.36
CA GLN A 60 63.45 57.66 -4.46
C GLN A 60 64.23 57.34 -5.74
N GLU A 61 64.16 56.09 -6.23
CA GLU A 61 64.74 55.68 -7.51
C GLU A 61 64.12 56.43 -8.70
N LEU A 62 62.86 56.84 -8.58
CA LEU A 62 62.13 57.58 -9.62
C LEU A 62 62.60 59.05 -9.71
N GLU A 63 63.05 59.63 -8.60
CA GLU A 63 63.46 61.03 -8.48
C GLU A 63 64.91 61.28 -8.98
N LYS A 64 65.78 60.26 -8.93
CA LYS A 64 67.17 60.35 -9.44
C LYS A 64 67.28 60.40 -10.97
N ALA A 65 66.21 60.09 -11.71
CA ALA A 65 66.20 60.12 -13.16
C ALA A 65 66.14 61.54 -13.76
N ASP A 66 65.97 62.59 -12.94
CA ASP A 66 65.65 63.96 -13.39
C ASP A 66 66.85 64.96 -13.43
N GLN A 67 68.11 64.60 -13.13
CA GLN A 67 69.25 65.55 -13.08
C GLN A 67 70.48 65.14 -13.93
N PHE A 68 70.95 66.01 -14.86
CA PHE A 68 72.19 65.80 -15.67
C PHE A 68 73.03 67.11 -15.81
N PRO A 69 74.40 67.12 -15.72
CA PRO A 69 75.19 68.36 -15.49
C PRO A 69 76.30 68.73 -16.55
N ASP A 70 76.50 70.03 -16.82
CA ASP A 70 77.55 70.61 -17.70
C ASP A 70 78.75 71.21 -16.90
N SER A 71 80.00 70.82 -17.22
CA SER A 71 81.27 71.41 -16.71
C SER A 71 82.45 70.89 -17.57
N TYR A 72 83.52 71.60 -17.97
CA TYR A 72 84.53 72.39 -17.23
C TYR A 72 85.38 73.28 -18.19
N ASP A 73 86.13 74.24 -17.63
CA ASP A 73 86.78 75.35 -18.34
C ASP A 73 88.17 75.67 -17.69
N THR A 74 89.28 75.64 -18.45
CA THR A 74 90.69 75.94 -18.03
C THR A 74 91.27 77.14 -18.77
N GLU A 75 92.24 77.83 -18.14
CA GLU A 75 93.11 78.98 -18.52
C GLU A 75 92.64 80.05 -19.52
N VAL A 76 91.98 79.70 -20.62
CA VAL A 76 90.95 80.56 -21.22
C VAL A 76 90.04 81.01 -20.10
N ASN A 77 89.67 80.15 -19.15
CA ASN A 77 88.81 80.49 -18.03
C ASN A 77 89.35 81.59 -17.06
N LYS A 78 90.66 81.87 -17.04
CA LYS A 78 91.26 82.95 -16.22
C LYS A 78 91.28 84.28 -16.97
N LEU A 79 91.61 84.25 -18.26
CA LEU A 79 91.44 85.40 -19.16
C LEU A 79 89.97 85.68 -19.43
N ARG A 80 89.13 84.65 -19.45
CA ARG A 80 87.68 84.66 -19.47
C ARG A 80 87.17 85.06 -18.11
N GLN A 81 87.77 84.79 -16.96
CA GLN A 81 87.35 85.40 -15.69
C GLN A 81 87.62 86.90 -15.67
N GLN A 82 88.71 87.39 -16.27
CA GLN A 82 89.01 88.83 -16.33
C GLN A 82 88.20 89.53 -17.42
N LEU A 83 88.00 88.88 -18.57
CA LEU A 83 87.14 89.34 -19.65
C LEU A 83 85.67 89.21 -19.24
N LEU A 84 85.26 88.18 -18.50
CA LEU A 84 83.97 88.02 -17.83
C LEU A 84 83.88 88.94 -16.62
N HIS A 85 84.95 89.42 -16.01
CA HIS A 85 84.83 90.44 -14.97
C HIS A 85 84.54 91.80 -15.62
N CYS A 86 85.35 92.22 -16.59
CA CYS A 86 85.10 93.44 -17.35
C CYS A 86 83.81 93.37 -18.18
N GLN A 87 83.45 92.19 -18.70
CA GLN A 87 82.21 91.93 -19.42
C GLN A 87 81.06 91.59 -18.49
N ASN A 88 81.25 91.21 -17.23
CA ASN A 88 80.18 91.21 -16.23
C ASN A 88 79.96 92.60 -15.68
N GLU A 89 80.96 93.49 -15.65
CA GLU A 89 80.76 94.90 -15.34
C GLU A 89 80.12 95.63 -16.52
N LEU A 90 80.55 95.34 -17.75
CA LEU A 90 79.89 95.77 -18.97
C LEU A 90 78.49 95.15 -19.08
N ASN A 91 78.31 93.84 -18.86
CA ASN A 91 76.99 93.20 -18.85
C ASN A 91 76.18 93.61 -17.62
N GLN A 92 76.75 93.99 -16.46
CA GLN A 92 75.95 94.52 -15.34
C GLN A 92 75.51 95.95 -15.62
N THR A 93 76.31 96.73 -16.34
CA THR A 93 75.92 98.08 -16.76
C THR A 93 75.00 98.03 -17.97
N GLU A 94 75.21 97.12 -18.93
CA GLU A 94 74.33 96.83 -20.06
C GLU A 94 73.10 96.05 -19.65
N GLU A 95 73.11 95.22 -18.61
CA GLU A 95 71.93 94.65 -17.97
C GLU A 95 71.31 95.66 -17.00
N ARG A 96 72.01 96.63 -16.44
CA ARG A 96 71.33 97.75 -15.74
C ARG A 96 70.65 98.64 -16.74
N ILE A 97 71.28 98.92 -17.87
CA ILE A 97 70.74 99.70 -18.98
C ILE A 97 69.69 98.90 -19.73
N SER A 98 69.82 97.58 -19.86
CA SER A 98 68.83 96.69 -20.47
C SER A 98 67.77 96.29 -19.48
N ARG A 99 68.00 96.21 -18.16
CA ARG A 99 66.94 96.12 -17.14
C ARG A 99 66.26 97.45 -16.99
N GLN A 100 66.94 98.59 -17.13
CA GLN A 100 66.28 99.89 -17.17
C GLN A 100 65.54 100.07 -18.48
N LYS A 101 66.08 99.67 -19.64
CA LYS A 101 65.38 99.71 -20.93
C LYS A 101 64.27 98.67 -20.99
N HIS A 102 64.45 97.45 -20.51
CA HIS A 102 63.39 96.46 -20.32
C HIS A 102 62.45 96.88 -19.21
N ARG A 103 62.84 97.65 -18.18
CA ARG A 103 61.90 98.20 -17.19
C ARG A 103 61.14 99.38 -17.77
N THR A 104 61.75 100.18 -18.63
CA THR A 104 61.08 101.28 -19.34
C THR A 104 60.19 100.73 -20.44
N VAL A 105 60.61 99.67 -21.15
CA VAL A 105 59.82 98.92 -22.14
C VAL A 105 58.78 98.07 -21.43
N TYR A 106 59.04 97.46 -20.28
CA TYR A 106 58.05 96.72 -19.48
C TYR A 106 57.09 97.67 -18.77
N LEU A 107 57.51 98.87 -18.38
CA LEU A 107 56.60 99.90 -17.86
C LEU A 107 55.86 100.60 -18.99
N GLN A 108 56.44 100.73 -20.18
CA GLN A 108 55.75 101.23 -21.38
C GLN A 108 54.79 100.18 -21.92
N GLU A 109 55.18 98.91 -21.95
CA GLU A 109 54.35 97.75 -22.26
C GLU A 109 53.34 97.50 -21.14
N GLU A 110 53.62 97.70 -19.86
CA GLU A 110 52.60 97.66 -18.79
C GLU A 110 51.66 98.84 -18.93
N LEU A 111 52.12 100.03 -19.30
CA LEU A 111 51.25 101.20 -19.48
C LEU A 111 50.46 101.12 -20.80
N GLU A 112 50.99 100.47 -21.82
CA GLU A 112 50.35 100.18 -23.11
C GLU A 112 49.49 98.90 -23.04
N MET A 113 49.82 97.94 -22.17
CA MET A 113 48.98 96.82 -21.76
C MET A 113 47.89 97.31 -20.83
N PHE A 114 48.14 98.22 -19.88
CA PHE A 114 47.08 98.82 -19.05
C PHE A 114 46.19 99.75 -19.88
N LYS A 115 46.71 100.46 -20.90
CA LYS A 115 45.88 101.20 -21.87
C LYS A 115 45.14 100.26 -22.81
N LYS A 116 45.77 99.20 -23.33
CA LYS A 116 45.11 98.15 -24.11
C LYS A 116 44.15 97.32 -23.26
N ASP A 117 44.34 97.17 -21.96
CA ASP A 117 43.48 96.44 -21.02
C ASP A 117 42.34 97.35 -20.54
N PHE A 118 42.55 98.68 -20.49
CA PHE A 118 41.46 99.66 -20.37
C PHE A 118 40.61 99.75 -21.63
N GLU A 119 41.20 99.60 -22.82
CA GLU A 119 40.49 99.56 -24.11
C GLU A 119 39.95 98.15 -24.45
N ARG A 120 40.53 97.07 -23.90
CA ARG A 120 40.09 95.66 -24.01
C ARG A 120 39.16 95.23 -22.90
N LEU A 121 38.96 96.03 -21.86
CA LEU A 121 37.82 95.84 -20.97
C LEU A 121 36.57 95.88 -21.85
N PRO A 122 35.85 94.75 -22.00
CA PRO A 122 34.68 94.71 -22.84
C PRO A 122 33.71 95.81 -22.37
N LYS A 123 33.24 96.66 -23.29
CA LYS A 123 32.13 97.59 -22.97
C LYS A 123 31.02 96.78 -22.32
N ALA A 124 30.27 97.35 -21.37
CA ALA A 124 29.30 96.62 -20.53
C ALA A 124 28.44 95.56 -21.26
N ALA A 125 28.12 95.78 -22.55
CA ALA A 125 27.46 94.83 -23.44
C ALA A 125 28.17 93.47 -23.66
N ASP A 126 29.49 93.40 -23.66
CA ASP A 126 30.24 92.16 -23.91
C ASP A 126 30.48 91.34 -22.63
N PHE A 127 30.52 92.00 -21.46
CA PHE A 127 30.37 91.30 -20.17
C PHE A 127 28.97 90.76 -20.01
N GLU A 128 27.93 91.50 -20.43
CA GLU A 128 26.56 90.99 -20.50
C GLU A 128 26.44 89.81 -21.46
N ARG A 129 27.06 89.86 -22.65
CA ARG A 129 27.06 88.71 -23.59
C ARG A 129 27.80 87.51 -23.05
N LYS A 130 28.99 87.67 -22.43
CA LYS A 130 29.71 86.55 -21.78
C LYS A 130 28.97 86.01 -20.57
N THR A 131 28.34 86.86 -19.76
CA THR A 131 27.49 86.38 -18.65
C THR A 131 26.19 85.75 -19.14
N LYS A 132 25.62 86.19 -20.27
CA LYS A 132 24.49 85.53 -20.92
C LYS A 132 24.89 84.18 -21.49
N ALA A 133 26.00 84.08 -22.22
CA ALA A 133 26.53 82.84 -22.76
C ALA A 133 26.95 81.85 -21.65
N LEU A 134 27.54 82.34 -20.55
CA LEU A 134 27.83 81.50 -19.38
C LEU A 134 26.56 81.08 -18.64
N ARG A 135 25.53 81.94 -18.56
CA ARG A 135 24.21 81.54 -18.01
C ARG A 135 23.53 80.52 -18.91
N GLU A 136 23.57 80.70 -20.23
CA GLU A 136 23.04 79.78 -21.22
C GLU A 136 23.78 78.45 -21.15
N GLY A 137 25.12 78.45 -21.06
CA GLY A 137 25.93 77.27 -20.84
C GLY A 137 25.67 76.59 -19.49
N CYS A 138 25.46 77.35 -18.40
CA CYS A 138 25.04 76.80 -17.11
C CYS A 138 23.62 76.22 -17.16
N ILE A 139 22.71 76.80 -17.94
CA ILE A 139 21.36 76.28 -18.15
C ILE A 139 21.41 75.01 -19.00
N GLU A 140 22.26 74.96 -20.02
CA GLU A 140 22.50 73.76 -20.85
C GLU A 140 23.13 72.64 -20.02
N LEU A 141 24.19 72.91 -19.26
CA LEU A 141 24.77 71.95 -18.32
C LEU A 141 23.76 71.52 -17.26
N SER A 142 22.90 72.43 -16.78
CA SER A 142 21.82 72.06 -15.84
C SER A 142 20.78 71.16 -16.51
N ARG A 143 20.40 71.43 -17.77
CA ARG A 143 19.51 70.56 -18.54
C ARG A 143 20.15 69.20 -18.77
N GLU A 144 21.42 69.16 -19.15
CA GLU A 144 22.18 67.92 -19.36
C GLU A 144 22.31 67.12 -18.06
N ILE A 145 22.59 67.77 -16.93
CA ILE A 145 22.57 67.13 -15.60
C ILE A 145 21.17 66.60 -15.26
N THR A 146 20.09 67.34 -15.56
CA THR A 146 18.72 66.82 -15.33
C THR A 146 18.36 65.67 -16.27
N GLN A 147 18.93 65.64 -17.47
CA GLN A 147 18.75 64.56 -18.43
C GLN A 147 19.54 63.32 -18.00
N ARG A 148 20.82 63.47 -17.65
CA ARG A 148 21.64 62.40 -17.05
C ARG A 148 21.03 61.86 -15.76
N LYS A 149 20.45 62.71 -14.92
CA LYS A 149 19.71 62.27 -13.71
C LYS A 149 18.47 61.45 -14.06
N ARG A 150 17.75 61.81 -15.14
CA ARG A 150 16.61 61.03 -15.65
C ARG A 150 17.07 59.69 -16.22
N GLU A 151 18.14 59.67 -17.01
CA GLU A 151 18.75 58.43 -17.55
C GLU A 151 19.28 57.51 -16.44
N ILE A 152 19.92 58.07 -15.40
CA ILE A 152 20.35 57.29 -14.22
C ILE A 152 19.14 56.73 -13.48
N LYS A 153 18.02 57.46 -13.45
CA LYS A 153 16.79 56.99 -12.81
C LYS A 153 16.15 55.86 -13.60
N THR A 154 16.01 56.00 -14.92
CA THR A 154 15.46 54.96 -15.79
C THR A 154 16.34 53.71 -15.79
N THR A 155 17.66 53.86 -15.89
CA THR A 155 18.59 52.72 -15.82
C THR A 155 18.60 52.04 -14.44
N LYS A 156 18.36 52.78 -13.34
CA LYS A 156 18.16 52.18 -12.02
C LYS A 156 16.85 51.41 -11.93
N GLU A 157 15.76 51.96 -12.43
CA GLU A 157 14.45 51.30 -12.46
C GLU A 157 14.51 50.02 -13.35
N GLU A 158 15.20 50.08 -14.49
CA GLU A 158 15.48 48.92 -15.35
C GLU A 158 16.37 47.87 -14.65
N LEU A 159 17.41 48.30 -13.94
CA LEU A 159 18.28 47.41 -13.16
C LEU A 159 17.51 46.72 -12.03
N GLU A 160 16.65 47.45 -11.31
CA GLU A 160 15.78 46.90 -10.26
C GLU A 160 14.78 45.90 -10.84
N SER A 161 14.17 46.21 -12.00
CA SER A 161 13.30 45.27 -12.71
C SER A 161 14.05 44.00 -13.12
N LYS A 162 15.29 44.13 -13.61
CA LYS A 162 16.12 42.98 -14.00
C LYS A 162 16.57 42.16 -12.80
N ILE A 163 16.86 42.79 -11.65
CA ILE A 163 17.16 42.09 -10.40
C ILE A 163 15.96 41.27 -9.93
N GLU A 164 14.75 41.82 -10.01
CA GLU A 164 13.53 41.10 -9.63
C GLU A 164 13.21 39.95 -10.60
N GLU A 165 13.41 40.14 -11.91
CA GLU A 165 13.33 39.06 -12.91
C GLU A 165 14.32 37.92 -12.63
N VAL A 166 15.59 38.25 -12.33
CA VAL A 166 16.61 37.25 -11.99
C VAL A 166 16.24 36.48 -10.73
N LYS A 167 15.70 37.17 -9.72
CA LYS A 167 15.25 36.55 -8.47
C LYS A 167 14.07 35.59 -8.70
N ASN A 168 13.12 35.97 -9.56
CA ASN A 168 12.02 35.09 -9.95
C ASN A 168 12.53 33.86 -10.72
N MET A 169 13.46 34.04 -11.66
CA MET A 169 14.08 32.91 -12.36
C MET A 169 14.88 31.98 -11.43
N GLN A 170 15.54 32.52 -10.40
CA GLN A 170 16.22 31.72 -9.38
C GLN A 170 15.23 30.89 -8.55
N GLN A 171 14.10 31.47 -8.15
CA GLN A 171 13.05 30.72 -7.44
C GLN A 171 12.40 29.63 -8.31
N GLU A 172 12.22 29.90 -9.60
CA GLU A 172 11.73 28.88 -10.54
C GLU A 172 12.75 27.76 -10.73
N LEU A 173 14.05 28.09 -10.81
CA LEU A 173 15.12 27.11 -10.91
C LEU A 173 15.19 26.21 -9.67
N GLU A 174 15.09 26.79 -8.46
CA GLU A 174 15.04 26.02 -7.20
C GLU A 174 13.85 25.06 -7.19
N LYS A 175 12.64 25.52 -7.56
CA LYS A 175 11.47 24.64 -7.68
C LYS A 175 11.66 23.53 -8.70
N LYS A 176 12.34 23.80 -9.82
CA LYS A 176 12.64 22.78 -10.83
C LYS A 176 13.67 21.77 -10.31
N GLN A 177 14.66 22.20 -9.53
CA GLN A 177 15.64 21.32 -8.87
C GLN A 177 14.97 20.43 -7.81
N GLU A 178 14.09 20.97 -6.97
CA GLU A 178 13.31 20.17 -6.00
C GLU A 178 12.45 19.11 -6.70
N ASN A 179 11.79 19.47 -7.81
CA ASN A 179 11.02 18.52 -8.61
C ASN A 179 11.93 17.43 -9.24
N GLU A 180 13.12 17.79 -9.72
CA GLU A 180 14.10 16.84 -10.24
C GLU A 180 14.57 15.85 -9.16
N GLU A 181 14.82 16.32 -7.94
CA GLU A 181 15.16 15.46 -6.80
C GLU A 181 14.01 14.52 -6.42
N HIS A 182 12.77 15.00 -6.41
CA HIS A 182 11.58 14.17 -6.21
C HIS A 182 11.42 13.11 -7.29
N LEU A 183 11.58 13.47 -8.57
CA LEU A 183 11.54 12.51 -9.68
C LEU A 183 12.67 11.48 -9.61
N LYS A 184 13.87 11.87 -9.15
CA LYS A 184 14.98 10.92 -8.90
C LYS A 184 14.64 9.94 -7.78
N LEU A 185 14.01 10.39 -6.70
CA LEU A 185 13.55 9.52 -5.61
C LEU A 185 12.46 8.54 -6.08
N ASP A 186 11.49 9.02 -6.86
CA ASP A 186 10.44 8.18 -7.44
C ASP A 186 11.00 7.14 -8.42
N LEU A 187 12.01 7.52 -9.22
CA LEU A 187 12.72 6.60 -10.12
C LEU A 187 13.44 5.48 -9.35
N VAL A 188 14.07 5.81 -8.22
CA VAL A 188 14.71 4.82 -7.34
C VAL A 188 13.68 3.87 -6.73
N GLN A 189 12.52 4.38 -6.32
CA GLN A 189 11.42 3.55 -5.83
C GLN A 189 10.89 2.62 -6.92
N LEU A 190 10.66 3.13 -8.13
CA LEU A 190 10.24 2.34 -9.30
C LEU A 190 11.25 1.24 -9.65
N HIS A 191 12.55 1.46 -9.44
CA HIS A 191 13.58 0.44 -9.67
C HIS A 191 13.49 -0.77 -8.71
N THR A 192 12.83 -0.63 -7.56
CA THR A 192 12.61 -1.75 -6.61
C THR A 192 11.42 -2.63 -6.97
N VAL A 193 10.47 -2.11 -7.76
CA VAL A 193 9.25 -2.80 -8.18
C VAL A 193 9.52 -4.05 -9.03
N PRO A 194 10.44 -4.05 -10.02
CA PRO A 194 10.81 -5.25 -10.78
C PRO A 194 11.31 -6.41 -9.90
N VAL A 195 12.07 -6.12 -8.84
CA VAL A 195 12.61 -7.14 -7.92
C VAL A 195 11.51 -7.75 -7.06
N GLN A 196 10.54 -6.93 -6.61
CA GLN A 196 9.37 -7.40 -5.88
C GLN A 196 8.44 -8.22 -6.78
N LEU A 197 8.16 -7.75 -7.99
CA LEU A 197 7.38 -8.49 -9.00
C LEU A 197 8.04 -9.83 -9.35
N ALA A 198 9.37 -9.89 -9.50
CA ALA A 198 10.08 -11.15 -9.76
C ALA A 198 9.91 -12.16 -8.61
N LYS A 199 9.96 -11.70 -7.35
CA LYS A 199 9.73 -12.55 -6.16
C LYS A 199 8.27 -13.03 -6.10
N ASP A 200 7.32 -12.17 -6.43
CA ASP A 200 5.90 -12.53 -6.39
C ASP A 200 5.50 -13.44 -7.56
N ILE A 201 6.10 -13.26 -8.75
CA ILE A 201 6.01 -14.21 -9.86
C ILE A 201 6.56 -15.58 -9.46
N GLN A 202 7.70 -15.65 -8.76
CA GLN A 202 8.22 -16.93 -8.25
C GLN A 202 7.27 -17.59 -7.24
N LYS A 203 6.68 -16.82 -6.31
CA LYS A 203 5.69 -17.35 -5.36
C LYS A 203 4.43 -17.85 -6.06
N LEU A 204 3.93 -17.10 -7.05
CA LEU A 204 2.78 -17.49 -7.86
C LEU A 204 3.08 -18.74 -8.67
N ASN A 205 4.27 -18.86 -9.27
CA ASN A 205 4.67 -20.06 -10.01
C ASN A 205 4.76 -21.29 -9.10
N ARG A 206 5.27 -21.16 -7.88
CA ARG A 206 5.25 -22.26 -6.89
C ARG A 206 3.83 -22.68 -6.52
N LYS A 207 2.94 -21.70 -6.27
CA LYS A 207 1.52 -21.98 -5.99
C LYS A 207 0.83 -22.64 -7.18
N ARG A 208 1.06 -22.15 -8.41
CA ARG A 208 0.55 -22.73 -9.66
C ARG A 208 0.97 -24.18 -9.83
N ASN A 209 2.27 -24.48 -9.67
CA ASN A 209 2.78 -25.83 -9.81
C ASN A 209 2.21 -26.78 -8.74
N ASN A 210 2.00 -26.30 -7.50
CA ASN A 210 1.36 -27.10 -6.46
C ASN A 210 -0.13 -27.37 -6.76
N LEU A 211 -0.84 -26.37 -7.29
CA LEU A 211 -2.23 -26.52 -7.72
C LEU A 211 -2.36 -27.45 -8.94
N GLU A 212 -1.44 -27.39 -9.89
CA GLU A 212 -1.38 -28.34 -11.03
C GLU A 212 -1.18 -29.79 -10.55
N LYS A 213 -0.30 -30.01 -9.56
CA LYS A 213 -0.12 -31.34 -8.95
C LYS A 213 -1.38 -31.82 -8.23
N ALA A 214 -1.99 -30.96 -7.41
CA ALA A 214 -3.23 -31.30 -6.71
C ALA A 214 -4.39 -31.58 -7.69
N LYS A 215 -4.47 -30.82 -8.79
CA LYS A 215 -5.42 -31.08 -9.87
C LYS A 215 -5.18 -32.44 -10.52
N ALA A 216 -3.93 -32.76 -10.87
CA ALA A 216 -3.59 -34.06 -11.45
C ALA A 216 -3.91 -35.23 -10.50
N GLU A 217 -3.72 -35.05 -9.18
CA GLU A 217 -4.11 -36.04 -8.18
C GLU A 217 -5.62 -36.23 -8.10
N ILE A 218 -6.40 -35.13 -8.13
CA ILE A 218 -7.87 -35.18 -8.17
C ILE A 218 -8.36 -35.84 -9.46
N ASP A 219 -7.78 -35.49 -10.62
CA ASP A 219 -8.13 -36.09 -11.91
C ASP A 219 -7.82 -37.60 -11.91
N ALA A 220 -6.70 -38.02 -11.30
CA ALA A 220 -6.38 -39.44 -11.13
C ALA A 220 -7.38 -40.15 -10.20
N GLN A 221 -7.81 -39.51 -9.12
CA GLN A 221 -8.85 -40.05 -8.22
C GLN A 221 -10.21 -40.13 -8.94
N TYR A 222 -10.57 -39.11 -9.71
CA TYR A 222 -11.80 -39.08 -10.51
C TYR A 222 -11.82 -40.22 -11.52
N ASN A 223 -10.74 -40.44 -12.26
CA ASN A 223 -10.65 -41.52 -13.22
C ASN A 223 -10.75 -42.91 -12.56
N LYS A 224 -10.17 -43.09 -11.36
CA LYS A 224 -10.33 -44.34 -10.58
C LYS A 224 -11.79 -44.56 -10.16
N LEU A 225 -12.45 -43.51 -9.67
CA LEU A 225 -13.87 -43.55 -9.30
C LEU A 225 -14.75 -43.84 -10.53
N LEU A 226 -14.46 -43.25 -11.68
CA LEU A 226 -15.17 -43.49 -12.93
C LEU A 226 -15.10 -44.96 -13.36
N VAL A 227 -13.92 -45.57 -13.30
CA VAL A 227 -13.75 -47.00 -13.57
C VAL A 227 -14.52 -47.85 -12.55
N SER A 228 -14.51 -47.47 -11.27
CA SER A 228 -15.30 -48.18 -10.24
C SER A 228 -16.81 -48.07 -10.48
N VAL A 229 -17.30 -46.93 -10.95
CA VAL A 229 -18.72 -46.73 -11.30
C VAL A 229 -19.09 -47.63 -12.47
N GLN A 230 -18.29 -47.65 -13.55
CA GLN A 230 -18.52 -48.55 -14.69
C GLN A 230 -18.52 -50.04 -14.27
N GLN A 231 -17.64 -50.43 -13.35
CA GLN A 231 -17.64 -51.79 -12.80
C GLN A 231 -18.91 -52.10 -12.00
N ILE A 232 -19.43 -51.14 -11.24
CA ILE A 232 -20.68 -51.29 -10.49
C ILE A 232 -21.87 -51.34 -11.45
N GLU A 233 -21.93 -50.47 -12.45
CA GLU A 233 -22.98 -50.47 -13.48
C GLU A 233 -23.04 -51.81 -14.22
N ASN A 234 -21.89 -52.36 -14.61
CA ASN A 234 -21.81 -53.69 -15.23
C ASN A 234 -22.33 -54.80 -14.28
N LYS A 235 -21.99 -54.72 -12.99
CA LYS A 235 -22.51 -55.67 -11.98
C LYS A 235 -24.03 -55.52 -11.79
N CYS A 236 -24.54 -54.29 -11.74
CA CYS A 236 -25.98 -54.03 -11.65
C CYS A 236 -26.71 -54.62 -12.86
N ARG A 237 -26.16 -54.44 -14.07
CA ARG A 237 -26.71 -55.03 -15.29
C ARG A 237 -26.75 -56.55 -15.25
N MET A 238 -25.67 -57.20 -14.80
CA MET A 238 -25.66 -58.66 -14.62
C MET A 238 -26.72 -59.14 -13.62
N VAL A 239 -26.88 -58.43 -12.49
CA VAL A 239 -27.91 -58.77 -11.49
C VAL A 239 -29.33 -58.55 -12.03
N GLU A 240 -29.54 -57.54 -12.89
CA GLU A 240 -30.82 -57.32 -13.57
C GLU A 240 -31.13 -58.46 -14.54
N ASP A 241 -30.15 -58.94 -15.30
CA ASP A 241 -30.30 -60.09 -16.19
C ASP A 241 -30.62 -61.37 -15.40
N GLU A 242 -29.90 -61.63 -14.30
CA GLU A 242 -30.17 -62.76 -13.38
C GLU A 242 -31.57 -62.68 -12.77
N LYS A 243 -32.00 -61.50 -12.32
CA LYS A 243 -33.35 -61.27 -11.80
C LYS A 243 -34.41 -61.61 -12.85
N LEU A 244 -34.18 -61.22 -14.10
CA LEU A 244 -35.11 -61.46 -15.20
C LEU A 244 -35.23 -62.97 -15.50
N GLU A 245 -34.13 -63.71 -15.40
CA GLU A 245 -34.13 -65.17 -15.55
C GLU A 245 -34.86 -65.87 -14.39
N VAL A 246 -34.58 -65.48 -13.14
CA VAL A 246 -35.29 -66.01 -11.96
C VAL A 246 -36.79 -65.69 -12.02
N MET A 247 -37.18 -64.53 -12.55
CA MET A 247 -38.58 -64.20 -12.77
C MET A 247 -39.25 -65.15 -13.77
N LYS A 248 -38.58 -65.50 -14.88
CA LYS A 248 -39.10 -66.50 -15.82
C LYS A 248 -39.25 -67.87 -15.15
N GLU A 249 -38.22 -68.33 -14.42
CA GLU A 249 -38.28 -69.59 -13.70
C GLU A 249 -39.44 -69.61 -12.69
N LEU A 250 -39.67 -68.50 -11.98
CA LEU A 250 -40.79 -68.38 -11.04
C LEU A 250 -42.14 -68.49 -11.75
N ASP A 251 -42.31 -67.84 -12.89
CA ASP A 251 -43.55 -67.89 -13.66
C ASP A 251 -43.78 -69.29 -14.26
N GLU A 252 -42.73 -69.99 -14.70
CA GLU A 252 -42.81 -71.40 -15.09
C GLU A 252 -43.22 -72.31 -13.91
N LYS A 253 -42.65 -72.10 -12.71
CA LYS A 253 -43.04 -72.86 -11.52
C LYS A 253 -44.47 -72.56 -11.07
N ARG A 254 -44.94 -71.32 -11.21
CA ARG A 254 -46.34 -70.94 -10.96
C ARG A 254 -47.28 -71.66 -11.90
N ALA A 255 -46.99 -71.65 -13.21
CA ALA A 255 -47.80 -72.37 -14.19
C ALA A 255 -47.85 -73.89 -13.91
N LEU A 256 -46.73 -74.48 -13.49
CA LEU A 256 -46.69 -75.89 -13.10
C LEU A 256 -47.53 -76.15 -11.83
N LEU A 257 -47.46 -75.25 -10.85
CA LEU A 257 -48.25 -75.36 -9.61
C LEU A 257 -49.75 -75.25 -9.91
N ASP A 258 -50.16 -74.29 -10.74
CA ASP A 258 -51.55 -74.15 -11.18
C ASP A 258 -52.05 -75.42 -11.89
N SER A 259 -51.22 -76.03 -12.75
CA SER A 259 -51.52 -77.31 -13.39
C SER A 259 -51.68 -78.45 -12.39
N LYS A 260 -50.81 -78.53 -11.37
CA LYS A 260 -50.91 -79.53 -10.30
C LYS A 260 -52.10 -79.31 -9.37
N GLU A 261 -52.49 -78.07 -9.11
CA GLU A 261 -53.71 -77.76 -8.37
C GLU A 261 -54.95 -78.18 -9.17
N GLN A 262 -54.96 -77.96 -10.50
CA GLN A 262 -56.04 -78.45 -11.37
C GLN A 262 -56.13 -79.99 -11.36
N GLU A 263 -55.01 -80.70 -11.48
CA GLU A 263 -54.97 -82.16 -11.35
C GLU A 263 -55.47 -82.62 -9.97
N HIS A 264 -55.03 -81.97 -8.89
CA HIS A 264 -55.48 -82.28 -7.54
C HIS A 264 -57.00 -82.11 -7.39
N ASN A 265 -57.55 -81.00 -7.90
CA ASN A 265 -58.98 -80.74 -7.89
C ASN A 265 -59.78 -81.78 -8.70
N GLN A 266 -59.24 -82.27 -9.82
CA GLN A 266 -59.84 -83.37 -10.57
C GLN A 266 -59.84 -84.67 -9.75
N LEU A 267 -58.72 -85.00 -9.10
CA LEU A 267 -58.63 -86.18 -8.24
C LEU A 267 -59.60 -86.09 -7.05
N VAL A 268 -59.72 -84.93 -6.40
CA VAL A 268 -60.70 -84.71 -5.32
C VAL A 268 -62.12 -85.01 -5.80
N LYS A 269 -62.53 -84.49 -6.97
CA LYS A 269 -63.85 -84.81 -7.55
C LYS A 269 -64.05 -86.30 -7.78
N THR A 270 -63.03 -87.01 -8.28
CA THR A 270 -63.14 -88.48 -8.46
C THR A 270 -63.30 -89.24 -7.15
N VAL A 271 -62.63 -88.78 -6.08
CA VAL A 271 -62.77 -89.37 -4.75
C VAL A 271 -64.16 -89.09 -4.15
N GLU A 272 -64.70 -87.88 -4.34
CA GLU A 272 -66.06 -87.54 -3.92
C GLU A 272 -67.11 -88.40 -4.63
N LEU A 273 -67.01 -88.55 -5.95
CA LEU A 273 -67.82 -89.50 -6.74
C LEU A 273 -67.69 -90.94 -6.23
N GLY A 274 -66.47 -91.36 -5.86
CA GLY A 274 -66.23 -92.66 -5.25
C GLY A 274 -66.97 -92.86 -3.93
N LYS A 275 -66.99 -91.85 -3.05
CA LYS A 275 -67.72 -91.89 -1.78
C LYS A 275 -69.23 -91.94 -1.98
N GLU A 276 -69.77 -91.21 -2.95
CA GLU A 276 -71.19 -91.28 -3.30
C GLU A 276 -71.57 -92.68 -3.80
N ASN A 277 -70.75 -93.26 -4.68
CA ASN A 277 -70.94 -94.63 -5.15
C ASN A 277 -70.87 -95.64 -3.98
N GLU A 278 -69.94 -95.50 -3.05
CA GLU A 278 -69.88 -96.36 -1.86
C GLU A 278 -71.13 -96.21 -0.98
N SER A 279 -71.61 -94.98 -0.77
CA SER A 279 -72.84 -94.71 -0.02
C SER A 279 -74.07 -95.37 -0.67
N THR A 280 -74.18 -95.30 -1.99
CA THR A 280 -75.28 -95.98 -2.71
C THR A 280 -75.19 -97.51 -2.60
N LEU A 281 -73.99 -98.09 -2.72
CA LEU A 281 -73.77 -99.52 -2.52
C LEU A 281 -74.08 -99.97 -1.08
N MET A 282 -73.74 -99.15 -0.08
CA MET A 282 -74.12 -99.40 1.31
C MET A 282 -75.65 -99.39 1.50
N GLY A 283 -76.35 -98.45 0.85
CA GLY A 283 -77.81 -98.41 0.83
C GLY A 283 -78.44 -99.67 0.21
N GLN A 284 -77.88 -100.15 -0.92
CA GLN A 284 -78.30 -101.40 -1.55
C GLN A 284 -78.04 -102.61 -0.65
N ARG A 285 -76.88 -102.67 0.01
CA ARG A 285 -76.54 -103.75 0.96
C ARG A 285 -77.53 -103.79 2.13
N ALA A 286 -77.88 -102.64 2.71
CA ALA A 286 -78.86 -102.56 3.80
C ALA A 286 -80.25 -103.06 3.36
N SER A 287 -80.68 -102.72 2.13
CA SER A 287 -81.93 -103.24 1.55
C SER A 287 -81.90 -104.76 1.39
N LEU A 288 -80.80 -105.32 0.87
CA LEU A 288 -80.64 -106.77 0.73
C LEU A 288 -80.64 -107.48 2.09
N ASP A 289 -79.97 -106.92 3.10
CA ASP A 289 -80.00 -107.45 4.47
C ASP A 289 -81.42 -107.47 5.04
N LEU A 290 -82.23 -106.44 4.76
CA LEU A 290 -83.64 -106.38 5.18
C LEU A 290 -84.48 -107.47 4.50
N HIS A 291 -84.30 -107.66 3.19
CA HIS A 291 -84.95 -108.74 2.43
C HIS A 291 -84.55 -110.12 2.96
N LEU A 292 -83.27 -110.32 3.29
CA LEU A 292 -82.77 -111.58 3.80
C LEU A 292 -83.37 -111.90 5.18
N ARG A 293 -83.52 -110.89 6.05
CA ARG A 293 -84.25 -111.04 7.33
C ARG A 293 -85.73 -111.36 7.10
N TYR A 294 -86.40 -110.70 6.15
CA TYR A 294 -87.78 -111.00 5.81
C TYR A 294 -87.94 -112.48 5.39
N ILE A 295 -87.11 -112.96 4.47
CA ILE A 295 -87.10 -114.37 4.03
C ILE A 295 -86.83 -115.32 5.21
N GLN A 296 -85.92 -114.97 6.12
CA GLN A 296 -85.66 -115.77 7.33
C GLN A 296 -86.88 -115.85 8.25
N THR A 297 -87.60 -114.74 8.44
CA THR A 297 -88.83 -114.73 9.24
C THR A 297 -89.94 -115.56 8.58
N GLU A 298 -90.09 -115.46 7.27
CA GLU A 298 -91.07 -116.22 6.51
C GLU A 298 -90.77 -117.73 6.55
N LYS A 299 -89.50 -118.13 6.39
CA LYS A 299 -89.05 -119.51 6.59
C LYS A 299 -89.40 -120.04 7.98
N LYS A 300 -89.26 -119.22 9.02
CA LYS A 300 -89.60 -119.60 10.40
C LYS A 300 -91.10 -119.82 10.58
N ILE A 301 -91.94 -118.91 10.06
CA ILE A 301 -93.40 -119.03 10.08
C ILE A 301 -93.85 -120.31 9.36
N LEU A 302 -93.29 -120.61 8.19
CA LEU A 302 -93.59 -121.83 7.44
C LEU A 302 -93.18 -123.09 8.22
N SER A 303 -91.98 -123.08 8.82
CA SER A 303 -91.52 -124.18 9.68
C SER A 303 -92.48 -124.41 10.86
N ASP A 304 -92.89 -123.35 11.55
CA ASP A 304 -93.83 -123.44 12.67
C ASP A 304 -95.20 -123.97 12.20
N THR A 305 -95.66 -123.55 11.01
CA THR A 305 -96.90 -124.05 10.40
C THR A 305 -96.82 -125.55 10.10
N VAL A 306 -95.69 -126.05 9.59
CA VAL A 306 -95.45 -127.49 9.38
C VAL A 306 -95.51 -128.25 10.70
N VAL A 307 -94.91 -127.72 11.77
CA VAL A 307 -94.98 -128.32 13.12
C VAL A 307 -96.42 -128.38 13.63
N VAL A 308 -97.22 -127.32 13.43
CA VAL A 308 -98.64 -127.33 13.79
C VAL A 308 -99.41 -128.38 12.98
N LYS A 309 -99.20 -128.46 11.67
CA LYS A 309 -99.83 -129.47 10.81
C LYS A 309 -99.44 -130.90 11.21
N GLN A 310 -98.19 -131.12 11.62
CA GLN A 310 -97.74 -132.40 12.17
C GLN A 310 -98.49 -132.76 13.46
N ARG A 311 -98.68 -131.79 14.37
CA ARG A 311 -99.46 -131.99 15.61
C ARG A 311 -100.93 -132.27 15.34
N GLU A 312 -101.54 -131.62 14.35
CA GLU A 312 -102.91 -131.93 13.89
C GLU A 312 -103.00 -133.36 13.36
N LYS A 313 -102.06 -133.78 12.51
CA LYS A 313 -101.95 -135.16 12.03
C LYS A 313 -101.86 -136.17 13.18
N ASP A 314 -101.01 -135.90 14.17
CA ASP A 314 -100.85 -136.77 15.34
C ASP A 314 -102.12 -136.83 16.21
N ARG A 315 -102.88 -135.74 16.32
CA ARG A 315 -104.19 -135.73 17.01
C ARG A 315 -105.20 -136.62 16.28
N GLU A 316 -105.31 -136.50 14.96
CA GLU A 316 -106.21 -137.35 14.16
C GLU A 316 -105.80 -138.82 14.21
N LEU A 317 -104.50 -139.12 14.19
CA LEU A 317 -103.99 -140.48 14.36
C LEU A 317 -104.37 -141.07 15.73
N ARG A 318 -104.32 -140.27 16.81
CA ARG A 318 -104.79 -140.70 18.14
C ARG A 318 -106.30 -140.97 18.16
N LYS A 319 -107.12 -140.14 17.50
CA LYS A 319 -108.56 -140.37 17.39
C LYS A 319 -108.87 -141.67 16.64
N ALA A 320 -108.16 -141.95 15.53
CA ALA A 320 -108.28 -143.20 14.78
C ALA A 320 -107.91 -144.42 15.64
N LYS A 321 -106.77 -144.40 16.35
CA LYS A 321 -106.38 -145.46 17.29
C LYS A 321 -107.40 -145.68 18.41
N LYS A 322 -108.07 -144.63 18.88
CA LYS A 322 -109.13 -144.73 19.90
C LYS A 322 -110.37 -145.45 19.36
N LYS A 323 -110.79 -145.14 18.12
CA LYS A 323 -111.87 -145.85 17.43
C LYS A 323 -111.52 -147.32 17.13
N GLU A 324 -110.27 -147.59 16.73
CA GLU A 324 -109.76 -148.95 16.51
C GLU A 324 -109.79 -149.80 17.80
N LYS A 325 -109.39 -149.20 18.94
CA LYS A 325 -109.44 -149.88 20.24
C LYS A 325 -110.88 -150.14 20.71
N GLN A 326 -111.82 -149.25 20.40
CA GLN A 326 -113.26 -149.44 20.66
C GLN A 326 -113.86 -150.56 19.81
N LEU A 327 -113.45 -150.69 18.55
CA LEU A 327 -113.87 -151.78 17.67
C LEU A 327 -113.35 -153.15 18.16
N LYS A 328 -112.11 -153.18 18.68
CA LYS A 328 -111.51 -154.40 19.23
C LYS A 328 -112.23 -154.91 20.48
N SER A 329 -112.59 -154.00 21.40
CA SER A 329 -113.39 -154.35 22.58
C SER A 329 -114.81 -154.83 22.26
N SER A 330 -115.44 -154.34 21.18
CA SER A 330 -116.76 -154.83 20.76
C SER A 330 -116.72 -156.22 20.11
N VAL A 331 -115.59 -156.60 19.50
CA VAL A 331 -115.39 -157.94 18.92
C VAL A 331 -115.11 -158.97 20.02
N ASP A 332 -114.30 -158.61 21.02
CA ASP A 332 -113.98 -159.49 22.15
C ASP A 332 -115.20 -159.74 23.08
N ALA A 333 -116.14 -158.79 23.16
CA ALA A 333 -117.39 -158.93 23.94
C ALA A 333 -118.44 -159.85 23.27
N LEU A 334 -118.38 -160.02 21.95
CA LEU A 334 -119.30 -160.87 21.19
C LEU A 334 -118.83 -162.34 21.19
N ALA A 335 -117.52 -162.57 21.19
CA ALA A 335 -116.91 -163.91 21.33
C ALA A 335 -117.00 -164.48 22.77
N TYR A 336 -117.08 -163.62 23.79
CA TYR A 336 -117.26 -164.02 25.19
C TYR A 336 -118.72 -164.42 25.51
N ALA A 337 -119.70 -163.92 24.77
CA ALA A 337 -121.13 -164.19 25.01
C ALA A 337 -121.64 -165.52 24.42
N GLU A 338 -120.93 -166.12 23.45
CA GLU A 338 -121.33 -167.38 22.78
C GLU A 338 -120.68 -168.63 23.38
N PHE A 339 -119.59 -168.52 24.15
CA PHE A 339 -118.87 -169.67 24.73
C PHE A 339 -119.23 -169.95 26.21
N SER A 340 -119.94 -169.04 26.89
CA SER A 340 -120.09 -169.05 28.34
C SER A 340 -121.53 -169.12 28.88
N TYR A 341 -122.39 -170.08 28.47
CA TYR A 341 -123.30 -170.72 29.44
C TYR A 341 -124.04 -172.00 29.01
N GLU A 342 -123.53 -172.76 28.03
CA GLU A 342 -123.95 -174.16 27.83
C GLU A 342 -123.24 -175.15 28.78
N LYS A 343 -122.45 -174.64 29.75
CA LYS A 343 -121.57 -175.46 30.63
C LYS A 343 -121.76 -175.34 32.15
N ILE A 344 -122.65 -174.50 32.70
CA ILE A 344 -122.80 -174.42 34.17
C ILE A 344 -124.24 -174.78 34.58
N LYS A 345 -124.54 -176.04 34.26
CA LYS A 345 -125.75 -176.84 34.58
C LYS A 345 -125.50 -177.80 35.77
N ALA A 346 -124.49 -177.57 36.59
CA ALA A 346 -124.27 -178.39 37.78
C ALA A 346 -123.49 -177.60 38.84
N GLN A 347 -124.19 -177.25 39.93
CA GLN A 347 -123.66 -177.13 41.31
C GLN A 347 -122.56 -176.04 41.53
N VAL A 348 -122.56 -175.19 42.56
CA VAL A 348 -123.12 -175.23 43.91
C VAL A 348 -123.07 -173.80 44.48
N GLU A 349 -124.04 -173.53 45.36
CA GLU A 349 -124.25 -172.30 46.11
C GLU A 349 -123.39 -172.19 47.38
N SER A 350 -123.12 -170.94 47.80
CA SER A 350 -123.33 -170.39 49.16
C SER A 350 -122.15 -169.73 49.94
N PHE A 351 -122.51 -168.58 50.54
CA PHE A 351 -122.03 -167.81 51.72
C PHE A 351 -120.90 -166.72 51.69
N PRO A 352 -121.04 -165.59 52.46
CA PRO A 352 -120.11 -164.43 52.52
C PRO A 352 -119.50 -164.13 53.94
N ILE A 353 -118.72 -163.03 54.04
CA ILE A 353 -118.32 -162.20 55.23
C ILE A 353 -116.90 -162.41 55.85
N GLY A 354 -116.16 -161.29 56.07
CA GLY A 354 -115.45 -161.02 57.35
C GLY A 354 -113.91 -160.75 57.38
N GLY A 355 -113.50 -159.51 57.72
CA GLY A 355 -112.61 -159.13 58.85
C GLY A 355 -111.07 -159.34 58.92
N ALA A 356 -110.32 -158.21 58.88
CA ALA A 356 -109.21 -157.76 59.76
C ALA A 356 -107.70 -158.18 59.59
N PHE A 357 -106.84 -157.29 60.14
CA PHE A 357 -105.37 -157.25 60.37
C PHE A 357 -104.50 -156.61 59.26
N LEU A 358 -103.80 -155.47 59.40
CA LEU A 358 -102.94 -154.84 60.45
C LEU A 358 -101.43 -155.19 60.41
N GLU A 359 -100.87 -155.59 59.26
CA GLU A 359 -99.40 -155.72 59.08
C GLU A 359 -98.80 -155.16 57.75
N ARG A 360 -99.58 -154.49 56.89
CA ARG A 360 -99.08 -153.92 55.61
C ARG A 360 -98.62 -152.44 55.68
N ARG A 361 -98.39 -151.89 56.87
CA ARG A 361 -98.05 -150.46 57.06
C ARG A 361 -96.53 -150.16 57.08
N ASN A 362 -95.68 -151.12 57.46
CA ASN A 362 -94.25 -150.84 57.68
C ASN A 362 -93.35 -151.00 56.45
N GLU A 363 -93.80 -151.66 55.38
CA GLU A 363 -92.99 -151.84 54.16
C GLU A 363 -92.99 -150.60 53.24
N LEU A 364 -94.08 -149.83 53.25
CA LEU A 364 -94.23 -148.62 52.41
C LEU A 364 -93.50 -147.39 52.96
N GLU A 365 -93.06 -147.38 54.23
CA GLU A 365 -92.33 -146.25 54.82
C GLU A 365 -90.83 -146.24 54.47
N ASN A 366 -90.25 -147.41 54.16
CA ASN A 366 -88.82 -147.55 53.87
C ASN A 366 -88.45 -147.18 52.43
N GLU A 367 -89.33 -147.39 51.44
CA GLU A 367 -89.08 -146.96 50.05
C GLU A 367 -89.14 -145.44 49.86
N VAL A 368 -90.01 -144.75 50.61
CA VAL A 368 -90.11 -143.28 50.58
C VAL A 368 -88.84 -142.61 51.15
N LYS A 369 -88.15 -143.22 52.11
CA LYS A 369 -86.88 -142.69 52.66
C LYS A 369 -85.71 -142.79 51.68
N SER A 370 -85.66 -143.83 50.84
CA SER A 370 -84.60 -144.03 49.82
C SER A 370 -84.65 -142.97 48.71
N LEU A 371 -85.85 -142.68 48.21
CA LEU A 371 -86.04 -141.70 47.13
C LEU A 371 -85.81 -140.25 47.58
N LYS A 372 -86.13 -139.92 48.84
CA LYS A 372 -85.83 -138.60 49.43
C LYS A 372 -84.33 -138.29 49.47
N ARG A 373 -83.46 -139.28 49.73
CA ARG A 373 -82.00 -139.08 49.75
C ARG A 373 -81.41 -138.80 48.36
N LYS A 374 -81.86 -139.51 47.32
CA LYS A 374 -81.38 -139.29 45.94
C LYS A 374 -81.79 -137.92 45.36
N LEU A 375 -82.99 -137.45 45.70
CA LEU A 375 -83.46 -136.13 45.28
C LEU A 375 -82.64 -135.01 45.95
N ALA A 376 -82.31 -135.16 47.24
CA ALA A 376 -81.48 -134.21 47.98
C ALA A 376 -80.06 -134.09 47.40
N ASP A 377 -79.43 -135.20 47.00
CA ASP A 377 -78.09 -135.17 46.38
C ASP A 377 -78.10 -134.50 45.00
N GLN A 378 -79.17 -134.68 44.21
CA GLN A 378 -79.31 -134.02 42.91
C GLN A 378 -79.55 -132.51 43.04
N THR A 379 -80.36 -132.08 44.01
CA THR A 379 -80.55 -130.64 44.29
C THR A 379 -79.24 -129.99 44.75
N ILE A 380 -78.48 -130.65 45.63
CA ILE A 380 -77.17 -130.15 46.10
C ILE A 380 -76.16 -130.04 44.95
N LYS A 381 -76.11 -131.02 44.03
CA LYS A 381 -75.23 -130.95 42.85
C LYS A 381 -75.62 -129.82 41.89
N ASN A 382 -76.92 -129.62 41.65
CA ASN A 382 -77.40 -128.52 40.81
C ASN A 382 -77.13 -127.15 41.43
N GLU A 383 -77.32 -127.00 42.74
CA GLU A 383 -76.97 -125.79 43.48
C GLU A 383 -75.46 -125.52 43.47
N ARG A 384 -74.63 -126.54 43.70
CA ARG A 384 -73.16 -126.42 43.59
C ARG A 384 -72.73 -125.96 42.19
N ASN A 385 -73.27 -126.58 41.13
CA ASN A 385 -72.94 -126.19 39.76
C ASN A 385 -73.38 -124.75 39.45
N LYS A 386 -74.51 -124.31 39.98
CA LYS A 386 -74.95 -122.91 39.87
C LYS A 386 -73.97 -121.94 40.55
N TYR A 387 -73.52 -122.25 41.77
CA TYR A 387 -72.54 -121.42 42.47
C TYR A 387 -71.16 -121.42 41.78
N VAL A 388 -70.70 -122.56 41.27
CA VAL A 388 -69.44 -122.64 40.51
C VAL A 388 -69.51 -121.81 39.24
N ASN A 389 -70.61 -121.87 38.48
CA ASN A 389 -70.79 -121.04 37.29
C ASN A 389 -70.84 -119.54 37.62
N LEU A 390 -71.50 -119.17 38.73
CA LEU A 390 -71.50 -117.77 39.20
C LEU A 390 -70.09 -117.31 39.61
N ILE A 391 -69.32 -118.15 40.30
CA ILE A 391 -67.94 -117.85 40.68
C ILE A 391 -67.06 -117.71 39.42
N GLN A 392 -67.18 -118.62 38.46
CA GLN A 392 -66.42 -118.56 37.21
C GLN A 392 -66.78 -117.33 36.37
N SER A 393 -68.07 -116.99 36.25
CA SER A 393 -68.54 -115.79 35.58
C SER A 393 -68.05 -114.52 36.28
N ALA A 394 -68.13 -114.47 37.62
CA ALA A 394 -67.59 -113.35 38.40
C ALA A 394 -66.07 -113.21 38.26
N ALA A 395 -65.33 -114.33 38.21
CA ALA A 395 -63.88 -114.33 37.99
C ALA A 395 -63.51 -113.84 36.58
N GLN A 396 -64.28 -114.25 35.56
CA GLN A 396 -64.12 -113.78 34.19
C GLN A 396 -64.40 -112.27 34.07
N ILE A 397 -65.54 -111.79 34.59
CA ILE A 397 -65.87 -110.35 34.61
C ILE A 397 -64.78 -109.56 35.36
N SER A 398 -64.29 -110.10 36.48
CA SER A 398 -63.19 -109.49 37.23
C SER A 398 -61.89 -109.40 36.42
N ALA A 399 -61.58 -110.40 35.60
CA ALA A 399 -60.42 -110.38 34.70
C ALA A 399 -60.60 -109.37 33.56
N GLU A 400 -61.75 -109.36 32.89
CA GLU A 400 -62.08 -108.40 31.83
C GLU A 400 -62.04 -106.95 32.35
N MET A 401 -62.56 -106.71 33.56
CA MET A 401 -62.49 -105.38 34.20
C MET A 401 -61.06 -104.98 34.53
N ARG A 402 -60.20 -105.91 34.97
CA ARG A 402 -58.76 -105.63 35.18
C ARG A 402 -58.05 -105.26 33.88
N GLU A 403 -58.33 -105.96 32.78
CA GLU A 403 -57.77 -105.62 31.47
C GLU A 403 -58.27 -104.25 30.98
N LYS A 404 -59.56 -103.95 31.15
CA LYS A 404 -60.11 -102.63 30.83
C LYS A 404 -59.47 -101.51 31.63
N ILE A 405 -59.22 -101.72 32.93
CA ILE A 405 -58.49 -100.76 33.76
C ILE A 405 -57.07 -100.54 33.23
N LYS A 406 -56.35 -101.60 32.82
CA LYS A 406 -55.02 -101.46 32.23
C LYS A 406 -55.03 -100.67 30.91
N ILE A 407 -56.01 -100.93 30.03
CA ILE A 407 -56.16 -100.19 28.77
C ILE A 407 -56.43 -98.71 29.06
N LEU A 408 -57.36 -98.41 29.97
CA LEU A 408 -57.66 -97.03 30.36
C LEU A 408 -56.45 -96.33 31.03
N GLN A 409 -55.64 -97.06 31.80
CA GLN A 409 -54.40 -96.53 32.37
C GLN A 409 -53.39 -96.17 31.27
N ASN A 410 -53.19 -97.03 30.28
CA ASN A 410 -52.33 -96.75 29.13
C ASN A 410 -52.86 -95.57 28.30
N GLU A 411 -54.17 -95.50 28.06
CA GLU A 411 -54.80 -94.37 27.37
C GLU A 411 -54.60 -93.06 28.13
N MET A 412 -54.78 -93.06 29.46
CA MET A 412 -54.50 -91.89 30.29
C MET A 412 -53.03 -91.46 30.22
N GLU A 413 -52.09 -92.40 30.17
CA GLU A 413 -50.66 -92.09 30.05
C GLU A 413 -50.30 -91.53 28.67
N ILE A 414 -50.87 -92.08 27.59
CA ILE A 414 -50.75 -91.53 26.23
C ILE A 414 -51.36 -90.12 26.17
N LEU A 415 -52.54 -89.90 26.76
CA LEU A 415 -53.16 -88.57 26.80
C LEU A 415 -52.35 -87.56 27.62
N ARG A 416 -51.75 -87.99 28.74
CA ARG A 416 -50.84 -87.13 29.53
C ARG A 416 -49.59 -86.76 28.75
N THR A 417 -48.92 -87.74 28.13
CA THR A 417 -47.71 -87.48 27.33
C THR A 417 -48.00 -86.60 26.12
N THR A 418 -49.11 -86.82 25.41
CA THR A 418 -49.53 -85.95 24.29
C THR A 418 -49.86 -84.53 24.76
N THR A 419 -50.53 -84.38 25.91
CA THR A 419 -50.82 -83.06 26.50
C THR A 419 -49.53 -82.32 26.87
N LEU A 420 -48.59 -82.99 27.54
CA LEU A 420 -47.28 -82.42 27.88
C LEU A 420 -46.48 -82.01 26.64
N LEU A 421 -46.52 -82.81 25.57
CA LEU A 421 -45.89 -82.46 24.29
C LEU A 421 -46.53 -81.23 23.65
N LYS A 422 -47.87 -81.12 23.69
CA LYS A 422 -48.60 -79.96 23.17
C LYS A 422 -48.33 -78.71 24.00
N ASP A 423 -48.26 -78.81 25.32
CA ASP A 423 -47.88 -77.70 26.21
C ASP A 423 -46.45 -77.22 25.94
N SER A 424 -45.50 -78.16 25.76
CA SER A 424 -44.13 -77.82 25.38
C SER A 424 -44.06 -77.11 24.02
N GLN A 425 -44.83 -77.58 23.03
CA GLN A 425 -44.94 -76.92 21.72
C GLN A 425 -45.55 -75.53 21.85
N LEU A 426 -46.63 -75.37 22.61
CA LEU A 426 -47.27 -74.09 22.85
C LEU A 426 -46.32 -73.10 23.53
N GLN A 427 -45.55 -73.55 24.52
CA GLN A 427 -44.55 -72.72 25.20
C GLN A 427 -43.45 -72.26 24.23
N LYS A 428 -42.97 -73.14 23.34
CA LYS A 428 -42.04 -72.76 22.27
C LYS A 428 -42.63 -71.72 21.33
N TYR A 429 -43.89 -71.85 20.93
CA TYR A 429 -44.57 -70.85 20.10
C TYR A 429 -44.76 -69.51 20.82
N LYS A 430 -45.15 -69.52 22.10
CA LYS A 430 -45.26 -68.31 22.92
C LYS A 430 -43.92 -67.58 23.02
N LEU A 431 -42.82 -68.31 23.24
CA LEU A 431 -41.48 -67.72 23.30
C LEU A 431 -41.06 -67.14 21.94
N LYS A 432 -41.28 -67.88 20.84
CA LYS A 432 -41.02 -67.36 19.47
C LYS A 432 -41.82 -66.09 19.19
N HIS A 433 -43.09 -66.06 19.57
CA HIS A 433 -43.96 -64.90 19.37
C HIS A 433 -43.49 -63.69 20.20
N SER A 434 -43.14 -63.90 21.47
CA SER A 434 -42.55 -62.86 22.33
C SER A 434 -41.23 -62.32 21.76
N ASN A 435 -40.33 -63.19 21.31
CA ASN A 435 -39.08 -62.80 20.66
C ASN A 435 -39.35 -61.98 19.38
N SER A 436 -40.31 -62.39 18.55
CA SER A 436 -40.70 -61.63 17.35
C SER A 436 -41.27 -60.25 17.69
N HIS A 437 -42.00 -60.10 18.80
CA HIS A 437 -42.45 -58.80 19.30
C HIS A 437 -41.28 -57.90 19.70
N VAL A 438 -40.33 -58.43 20.49
CA VAL A 438 -39.13 -57.69 20.90
C VAL A 438 -38.31 -57.24 19.68
N ILE A 439 -38.12 -58.12 18.69
CA ILE A 439 -37.39 -57.80 17.46
C ILE A 439 -38.13 -56.70 16.69
N ARG A 440 -39.45 -56.82 16.49
CA ARG A 440 -40.27 -55.81 15.81
C ARG A 440 -40.18 -54.44 16.48
N ASP A 441 -40.27 -54.38 17.80
CA ASP A 441 -40.18 -53.13 18.54
C ASP A 441 -38.77 -52.54 18.49
N SER A 442 -37.73 -53.38 18.48
CA SER A 442 -36.36 -52.92 18.26
C SER A 442 -36.15 -52.31 16.87
N LEU A 443 -36.70 -52.95 15.82
CA LEU A 443 -36.66 -52.44 14.46
C LEU A 443 -37.48 -51.16 14.30
N ARG A 444 -38.68 -51.08 14.89
CA ARG A 444 -39.47 -49.84 14.89
C ARG A 444 -38.72 -48.69 15.54
N ARG A 445 -38.07 -48.91 16.69
CA ARG A 445 -37.23 -47.89 17.33
C ARG A 445 -36.07 -47.47 16.43
N ALA A 446 -35.42 -48.42 15.74
CA ALA A 446 -34.34 -48.10 14.80
C ALA A 446 -34.85 -47.26 13.61
N ILE A 447 -35.99 -47.63 13.03
CA ILE A 447 -36.64 -46.88 11.95
C ILE A 447 -36.98 -45.46 12.41
N CYS A 448 -37.62 -45.29 13.57
CA CYS A 448 -37.94 -43.95 14.09
C CYS A 448 -36.69 -43.08 14.31
N LYS A 449 -35.58 -43.67 14.77
CA LYS A 449 -34.29 -42.96 14.90
C LYS A 449 -33.73 -42.52 13.55
N ILE A 450 -33.74 -43.42 12.55
CA ILE A 450 -33.28 -43.09 11.19
C ILE A 450 -34.15 -41.99 10.58
N ASP A 451 -35.48 -42.08 10.73
CA ASP A 451 -36.41 -41.05 10.25
C ASP A 451 -36.15 -39.69 10.89
N GLN A 452 -35.82 -39.65 12.18
CA GLN A 452 -35.45 -38.40 12.85
C GLN A 452 -34.17 -37.81 12.24
N VAL A 453 -33.13 -38.62 12.06
CA VAL A 453 -31.87 -38.17 11.44
C VAL A 453 -32.09 -37.69 10.01
N LEU A 454 -32.92 -38.38 9.23
CA LEU A 454 -33.27 -37.96 7.87
C LEU A 454 -33.99 -36.61 7.84
N ARG A 455 -34.90 -36.36 8.80
CA ARG A 455 -35.55 -35.04 8.95
C ARG A 455 -34.54 -33.95 9.28
N GLU A 456 -33.67 -34.16 10.26
CA GLU A 456 -32.63 -33.20 10.64
C GLU A 456 -31.65 -32.90 9.48
N LEU A 457 -31.26 -33.92 8.71
CA LEU A 457 -30.45 -33.74 7.50
C LEU A 457 -31.22 -32.99 6.40
N GLY A 458 -32.53 -33.24 6.26
CA GLY A 458 -33.41 -32.52 5.35
C GLY A 458 -33.50 -31.02 5.69
N GLU A 459 -33.68 -30.68 6.96
CA GLU A 459 -33.68 -29.29 7.44
C GLU A 459 -32.33 -28.60 7.22
N LYS A 460 -31.22 -29.29 7.49
CA LYS A 460 -29.86 -28.78 7.20
C LYS A 460 -29.66 -28.51 5.72
N ARG A 461 -30.12 -29.42 4.84
CA ARG A 461 -30.05 -29.25 3.39
C ARG A 461 -30.85 -28.04 2.93
N GLU A 462 -32.06 -27.86 3.43
CA GLU A 462 -32.89 -26.70 3.07
C GLU A 462 -32.28 -25.39 3.58
N GLY A 463 -31.74 -25.39 4.81
CA GLY A 463 -30.99 -24.26 5.35
C GLY A 463 -29.75 -23.91 4.51
N GLN A 464 -29.02 -24.90 4.01
CA GLN A 464 -27.90 -24.69 3.09
C GLN A 464 -28.36 -24.15 1.73
N LYS A 465 -29.46 -24.66 1.18
CA LYS A 465 -30.04 -24.19 -0.08
C LYS A 465 -30.40 -22.69 -0.01
N ILE A 466 -31.02 -22.25 1.09
CA ILE A 466 -31.32 -20.83 1.31
C ILE A 466 -30.04 -19.98 1.38
N LYS A 467 -28.99 -20.49 2.05
CA LYS A 467 -27.69 -19.79 2.11
C LYS A 467 -27.05 -19.68 0.73
N ILE A 468 -27.10 -20.73 -0.08
CA ILE A 468 -26.60 -20.73 -1.47
C ILE A 468 -27.33 -19.64 -2.27
N VAL A 469 -28.65 -19.60 -2.22
CA VAL A 469 -29.44 -18.58 -2.95
C VAL A 469 -29.06 -17.16 -2.51
N LYS A 470 -28.91 -16.92 -1.20
CA LYS A 470 -28.45 -15.61 -0.68
C LYS A 470 -27.06 -15.24 -1.16
N LEU A 471 -26.12 -16.18 -1.11
CA LEU A 471 -24.74 -15.96 -1.60
C LEU A 471 -24.72 -15.70 -3.10
N SER A 472 -25.49 -16.45 -3.89
CA SER A 472 -25.63 -16.21 -5.33
C SER A 472 -26.20 -14.81 -5.62
N SER A 473 -27.19 -14.34 -4.85
CA SER A 473 -27.71 -12.98 -4.99
C SER A 473 -26.65 -11.91 -4.68
N LEU A 474 -25.84 -12.12 -3.64
CA LEU A 474 -24.74 -11.20 -3.29
C LEU A 474 -23.64 -11.19 -4.35
N ILE A 475 -23.32 -12.36 -4.93
CA ILE A 475 -22.36 -12.46 -6.03
C ILE A 475 -22.86 -11.69 -7.24
N ASN A 476 -24.12 -11.89 -7.64
CA ASN A 476 -24.70 -11.18 -8.78
C ASN A 476 -24.69 -9.65 -8.58
N GLN A 477 -25.00 -9.19 -7.36
CA GLN A 477 -24.93 -7.76 -7.05
C GLN A 477 -23.49 -7.23 -7.14
N ALA A 478 -22.52 -7.96 -6.58
CA ALA A 478 -21.12 -7.57 -6.67
C ALA A 478 -20.58 -7.57 -8.12
N GLU A 479 -21.03 -8.52 -8.94
CA GLU A 479 -20.72 -8.55 -10.38
C GLU A 479 -21.31 -7.34 -11.12
N GLU A 480 -22.55 -6.96 -10.80
CA GLU A 480 -23.18 -5.77 -11.38
C GLU A 480 -22.43 -4.48 -10.97
N GLU A 481 -22.09 -4.34 -9.70
CA GLU A 481 -21.28 -3.22 -9.19
C GLU A 481 -19.89 -3.17 -9.87
N MET A 482 -19.25 -4.32 -10.09
CA MET A 482 -17.97 -4.40 -10.81
C MET A 482 -18.11 -3.94 -12.27
N ILE A 483 -19.19 -4.35 -12.95
CA ILE A 483 -19.47 -3.93 -14.34
C ILE A 483 -19.71 -2.41 -14.39
N GLN A 484 -20.50 -1.87 -13.46
CA GLN A 484 -20.74 -0.42 -13.38
C GLN A 484 -19.44 0.35 -13.13
N LEU A 485 -18.56 -0.15 -12.25
CA LEU A 485 -17.27 0.46 -11.98
C LEU A 485 -16.35 0.44 -13.21
N ARG A 486 -16.31 -0.67 -13.96
CA ARG A 486 -15.56 -0.76 -15.23
C ARG A 486 -16.04 0.27 -16.24
N LYS A 487 -17.35 0.43 -16.43
CA LYS A 487 -17.92 1.45 -17.33
C LYS A 487 -17.54 2.87 -16.89
N LYS A 488 -17.61 3.17 -15.59
CA LYS A 488 -17.18 4.47 -15.06
C LYS A 488 -15.70 4.73 -15.33
N TYR A 489 -14.85 3.73 -15.11
CA TYR A 489 -13.42 3.83 -15.37
C TYR A 489 -13.13 4.05 -16.86
N GLU A 490 -13.77 3.29 -17.74
CA GLU A 490 -13.66 3.43 -19.19
C GLU A 490 -14.05 4.85 -19.64
N ASN A 491 -15.16 5.38 -19.15
CA ASN A 491 -15.59 6.75 -19.43
C ASN A 491 -14.55 7.79 -18.97
N VAL A 492 -13.97 7.63 -17.77
CA VAL A 492 -12.94 8.55 -17.26
C VAL A 492 -11.66 8.48 -18.11
N VAL A 493 -11.25 7.27 -18.52
CA VAL A 493 -10.11 7.09 -19.44
C VAL A 493 -10.39 7.74 -20.79
N GLN A 494 -11.61 7.59 -21.32
CA GLN A 494 -12.01 8.23 -22.57
C GLN A 494 -11.93 9.76 -22.45
N VAL A 495 -12.54 10.36 -21.41
CA VAL A 495 -12.48 11.81 -21.17
C VAL A 495 -11.04 12.30 -21.01
N ARG A 496 -10.18 11.55 -20.31
CA ARG A 496 -8.76 11.86 -20.18
C ARG A 496 -8.06 11.84 -21.54
N ASN A 497 -8.32 10.83 -22.37
CA ASN A 497 -7.71 10.72 -23.70
C ASN A 497 -8.19 11.84 -24.62
N GLU A 498 -9.49 12.14 -24.62
CA GLU A 498 -10.05 13.29 -25.34
C GLU A 498 -9.39 14.59 -24.89
N ARG A 499 -9.25 14.83 -23.59
CA ARG A 499 -8.56 16.02 -23.07
C ARG A 499 -7.07 16.04 -23.45
N GLY A 500 -6.43 14.89 -23.50
CA GLY A 500 -5.05 14.74 -23.98
C GLY A 500 -4.90 15.14 -25.45
N ILE A 501 -5.84 14.74 -26.31
CA ILE A 501 -5.88 15.16 -27.72
C ILE A 501 -6.01 16.68 -27.83
N HIS A 502 -6.96 17.29 -27.11
CA HIS A 502 -7.11 18.76 -27.12
C HIS A 502 -5.87 19.50 -26.61
N LEU A 503 -5.12 18.91 -25.67
CA LEU A 503 -3.88 19.50 -25.18
C LEU A 503 -2.81 19.48 -26.28
N ILE A 504 -2.67 18.36 -26.99
CA ILE A 504 -1.75 18.23 -28.12
C ILE A 504 -2.11 19.21 -29.23
N GLU A 505 -3.39 19.30 -29.61
CA GLU A 505 -3.85 20.28 -30.60
C GLU A 505 -3.49 21.72 -30.19
N ARG A 506 -3.65 22.05 -28.90
CA ARG A 506 -3.28 23.38 -28.37
C ARG A 506 -1.77 23.62 -28.37
N GLU A 507 -0.97 22.59 -28.08
CA GLU A 507 0.50 22.65 -28.19
C GLU A 507 0.93 22.85 -29.65
N GLU A 508 0.29 22.18 -30.60
CA GLU A 508 0.51 22.38 -32.04
C GLU A 508 0.15 23.81 -32.46
N GLU A 509 -0.98 24.37 -32.00
CA GLU A 509 -1.34 25.78 -32.23
C GLU A 509 -0.24 26.73 -31.73
N VAL A 510 0.29 26.48 -30.54
CA VAL A 510 1.36 27.28 -29.94
C VAL A 510 2.65 27.17 -30.75
N CYS A 511 3.04 25.98 -31.20
CA CYS A 511 4.20 25.79 -32.09
C CYS A 511 4.04 26.59 -33.39
N ILE A 512 2.86 26.53 -34.01
CA ILE A 512 2.56 27.32 -35.22
C ILE A 512 2.67 28.82 -34.93
N PHE A 513 2.25 29.29 -33.76
CA PHE A 513 2.42 30.70 -33.38
C PHE A 513 3.88 31.09 -33.20
N TYR A 514 4.71 30.23 -32.60
CA TYR A 514 6.15 30.49 -32.48
C TYR A 514 6.85 30.55 -33.84
N GLU A 515 6.51 29.66 -34.77
CA GLU A 515 7.04 29.72 -36.14
C GLU A 515 6.61 31.00 -36.84
N LYS A 516 5.33 31.39 -36.73
CA LYS A 516 4.83 32.66 -37.29
C LYS A 516 5.56 33.86 -36.69
N LEU A 517 5.77 33.87 -35.37
CA LEU A 517 6.50 34.94 -34.69
C LEU A 517 7.94 35.00 -35.17
N SER A 518 8.62 33.87 -35.28
CA SER A 518 10.00 33.81 -35.80
C SER A 518 10.12 34.32 -37.23
N ILE A 519 9.16 34.00 -38.10
CA ILE A 519 9.10 34.53 -39.47
C ILE A 519 8.87 36.04 -39.43
N GLN A 520 7.96 36.53 -38.58
CA GLN A 520 7.69 37.96 -38.43
C GLN A 520 8.91 38.72 -37.88
N ASP A 521 9.62 38.18 -36.88
CA ASP A 521 10.85 38.77 -36.35
C ASP A 521 11.94 38.85 -37.42
N SER A 522 12.06 37.81 -38.25
CA SER A 522 12.99 37.81 -39.39
C SER A 522 12.61 38.88 -40.44
N LEU A 523 11.32 39.05 -40.71
CA LEU A 523 10.82 40.09 -41.61
C LEU A 523 11.05 41.49 -41.04
N ILE A 524 10.84 41.71 -39.75
CA ILE A 524 11.10 42.99 -39.07
C ILE A 524 12.60 43.29 -39.13
N SER A 525 13.46 42.33 -38.78
CA SER A 525 14.91 42.52 -38.83
C SER A 525 15.39 42.85 -40.25
N ASN A 526 14.84 42.20 -41.28
CA ASN A 526 15.17 42.52 -42.68
C ASN A 526 14.65 43.91 -43.05
N GLY A 527 13.43 44.25 -42.65
CA GLY A 527 12.85 45.57 -42.86
C GLY A 527 13.64 46.69 -42.18
N ASP A 528 14.16 46.45 -40.97
CA ASP A 528 15.04 47.38 -40.25
C ASP A 528 16.35 47.59 -41.01
N VAL A 529 16.96 46.53 -41.54
CA VAL A 529 18.18 46.65 -42.35
C VAL A 529 17.93 47.47 -43.61
N GLU A 530 16.82 47.23 -44.31
CA GLU A 530 16.42 48.02 -45.49
C GLU A 530 16.15 49.49 -45.13
N LEU A 531 15.47 49.75 -44.01
CA LEU A 531 15.24 51.10 -43.48
C LEU A 531 16.55 51.83 -43.20
N HIS A 532 17.50 51.17 -42.52
CA HIS A 532 18.82 51.76 -42.25
C HIS A 532 19.58 52.08 -43.54
N SER A 533 19.51 51.19 -44.55
CA SER A 533 20.09 51.45 -45.87
C SER A 533 19.48 52.69 -46.53
N MET A 534 18.15 52.83 -46.47
CA MET A 534 17.45 53.99 -47.02
C MET A 534 17.77 55.27 -46.25
N GLU A 535 17.88 55.20 -44.91
CA GLU A 535 18.32 56.33 -44.08
C GLU A 535 19.75 56.76 -44.42
N ASP A 536 20.66 55.81 -44.67
CA ASP A 536 22.02 56.09 -45.14
C ASP A 536 22.04 56.77 -46.51
N GLU A 537 21.20 56.31 -47.43
CA GLU A 537 21.05 56.94 -48.73
C GLU A 537 20.50 58.37 -48.61
N ILE A 538 19.49 58.58 -47.76
CA ILE A 538 18.96 59.92 -47.45
C ILE A 538 20.05 60.79 -46.81
N ARG A 539 20.85 60.26 -45.87
CA ARG A 539 21.98 60.99 -45.27
C ARG A 539 22.99 61.41 -46.33
N PHE A 540 23.35 60.50 -47.22
CA PHE A 540 24.29 60.76 -48.32
C PHE A 540 23.75 61.82 -49.28
N LEU A 541 22.50 61.69 -49.72
CA LEU A 541 21.83 62.68 -50.57
C LEU A 541 21.76 64.06 -49.90
N ASN A 542 21.52 64.13 -48.59
CA ASN A 542 21.54 65.38 -47.85
C ASN A 542 22.93 66.03 -47.80
N ILE A 543 24.01 65.25 -47.72
CA ILE A 543 25.38 65.75 -47.80
C ILE A 543 25.65 66.33 -49.19
N LEU A 544 25.28 65.60 -50.25
CA LEU A 544 25.41 66.09 -51.63
C LEU A 544 24.62 67.38 -51.83
N LEU A 545 23.38 67.45 -51.34
CA LEU A 545 22.54 68.63 -51.45
C LEU A 545 23.14 69.83 -50.69
N LYS A 546 23.76 69.61 -49.53
CA LYS A 546 24.50 70.66 -48.80
C LYS A 546 25.73 71.15 -49.57
N GLU A 547 26.47 70.25 -50.21
CA GLU A 547 27.64 70.61 -51.00
C GLU A 547 27.24 71.40 -52.25
N GLU A 548 26.21 70.96 -52.97
CA GLU A 548 25.66 71.71 -54.11
C GLU A 548 25.16 73.10 -53.68
N ASN A 549 24.45 73.20 -52.54
CA ASN A 549 24.07 74.50 -52.00
C ASN A 549 25.28 75.38 -51.67
N ARG A 550 26.36 74.81 -51.12
CA ARG A 550 27.62 75.54 -50.86
C ARG A 550 28.25 76.04 -52.16
N GLN A 551 28.26 75.23 -53.21
CA GLN A 551 28.75 75.65 -54.53
C GLN A 551 27.89 76.79 -55.10
N ILE A 552 26.57 76.68 -55.02
CA ILE A 552 25.65 77.76 -55.43
C ILE A 552 25.93 79.04 -54.64
N GLU A 553 26.11 78.97 -53.33
CA GLU A 553 26.45 80.14 -52.51
C GLU A 553 27.79 80.77 -52.90
N LYS A 554 28.80 79.95 -53.19
CA LYS A 554 30.10 80.44 -53.68
C LYS A 554 29.93 81.18 -55.00
N VAL A 555 29.25 80.58 -55.97
CA VAL A 555 28.96 81.23 -57.26
C VAL A 555 28.18 82.52 -57.05
N ARG A 556 27.17 82.54 -56.17
CA ARG A 556 26.41 83.76 -55.82
C ARG A 556 27.30 84.86 -55.21
N LYS A 557 28.34 84.53 -54.44
CA LYS A 557 29.32 85.49 -53.91
C LYS A 557 30.29 86.02 -54.98
N ASP A 558 30.58 85.21 -56.00
CA ASP A 558 31.47 85.59 -57.10
C ASP A 558 30.75 86.47 -58.15
N VAL A 559 29.41 86.40 -58.24
CA VAL A 559 28.57 87.18 -59.18
C VAL A 559 28.78 88.71 -59.07
N PRO A 560 28.79 89.35 -57.89
CA PRO A 560 29.07 90.78 -57.76
C PRO A 560 30.44 91.19 -58.31
N SER A 561 31.48 90.40 -58.06
CA SER A 561 32.82 90.66 -58.60
C SER A 561 32.83 90.58 -60.12
N LYS A 562 32.11 89.62 -60.69
CA LYS A 562 31.90 89.54 -62.15
C LYS A 562 31.16 90.78 -62.68
N HIS A 563 30.09 91.23 -62.02
CA HIS A 563 29.38 92.45 -62.42
C HIS A 563 30.23 93.72 -62.27
N GLU A 564 31.09 93.81 -61.26
CA GLU A 564 32.05 94.89 -61.11
C GLU A 564 33.09 94.87 -62.24
N MET A 565 33.62 93.70 -62.60
CA MET A 565 34.48 93.53 -63.78
C MET A 565 33.76 93.89 -65.08
N GLU A 566 32.49 93.50 -65.26
CA GLU A 566 31.67 93.88 -66.41
C GLU A 566 31.43 95.40 -66.46
N SER A 567 31.17 96.04 -65.31
CA SER A 567 31.02 97.50 -65.21
C SER A 567 32.33 98.23 -65.53
N ASN A 568 33.44 97.72 -65.02
CA ASN A 568 34.79 98.20 -65.34
C ASN A 568 35.09 98.02 -66.84
N LEU A 569 34.67 96.91 -67.44
CA LEU A 569 34.82 96.68 -68.88
C LEU A 569 33.96 97.65 -69.70
N ILE A 570 32.73 97.95 -69.27
CA ILE A 570 31.85 98.94 -69.91
C ILE A 570 32.43 100.35 -69.78
N THR A 571 32.99 100.71 -68.62
CA THR A 571 33.64 102.03 -68.43
C THR A 571 34.90 102.15 -69.28
N LEU A 572 35.76 101.12 -69.32
CA LEU A 572 36.90 101.05 -70.23
C LEU A 572 36.47 101.10 -71.71
N GLN A 573 35.37 100.46 -72.09
CA GLN A 573 34.82 100.57 -73.45
C GLN A 573 34.34 102.00 -73.76
N LYS A 574 33.72 102.70 -72.80
CA LYS A 574 33.33 104.12 -72.95
C LYS A 574 34.54 105.04 -73.02
N GLU A 575 35.56 104.82 -72.19
CA GLU A 575 36.82 105.56 -72.26
C GLU A 575 37.51 105.34 -73.60
N LEU A 576 37.54 104.10 -74.10
CA LEU A 576 38.06 103.77 -75.41
C LEU A 576 37.26 104.46 -76.53
N ALA A 577 35.94 104.52 -76.43
CA ALA A 577 35.10 105.30 -77.37
C ALA A 577 35.41 106.81 -77.30
N LEU A 578 35.62 107.38 -76.11
CA LEU A 578 36.04 108.78 -75.95
C LEU A 578 37.44 109.02 -76.53
N TYR A 579 38.37 108.08 -76.37
CA TYR A 579 39.68 108.15 -77.01
C TYR A 579 39.58 108.01 -78.52
N GLN A 580 38.67 107.17 -79.04
CA GLN A 580 38.38 107.06 -80.47
C GLN A 580 37.76 108.34 -81.03
N ASP A 581 36.84 109.01 -80.31
CA ASP A 581 36.30 110.32 -80.68
C ASP A 581 37.38 111.41 -80.64
N LYS A 582 38.29 111.33 -79.67
CA LYS A 582 39.46 112.22 -79.61
C LYS A 582 40.40 111.98 -80.78
N VAL A 583 40.64 110.73 -81.16
CA VAL A 583 41.36 110.36 -82.38
C VAL A 583 40.62 110.88 -83.61
N GLN A 584 39.30 110.73 -83.73
CA GLN A 584 38.51 111.30 -84.82
C GLN A 584 38.55 112.84 -84.85
N SER A 585 38.65 113.51 -83.71
CA SER A 585 38.85 114.96 -83.63
C SER A 585 40.25 115.38 -84.07
N LEU A 586 41.26 114.56 -83.75
CA LEU A 586 42.64 114.70 -84.22
C LEU A 586 42.75 114.38 -85.72
N GLU A 587 41.96 113.43 -86.22
CA GLU A 587 41.83 113.11 -87.64
C GLU A 587 41.12 114.24 -88.39
N LYS A 588 40.06 114.85 -87.83
CA LYS A 588 39.42 116.04 -88.41
C LYS A 588 40.34 117.26 -88.44
N THR A 589 41.28 117.38 -87.50
CA THR A 589 42.35 118.39 -87.54
C THR A 589 43.52 117.99 -88.45
N LEU A 590 43.63 116.70 -88.81
CA LEU A 590 44.54 116.18 -89.85
C LEU A 590 43.98 116.35 -91.27
N VAL A 591 42.66 116.56 -91.41
CA VAL A 591 41.93 116.71 -92.69
C VAL A 591 41.95 118.16 -93.22
N ASP A 592 42.65 119.08 -92.55
CA ASP A 592 42.99 120.40 -93.11
C ASP A 592 44.10 120.24 -94.19
N PRO A 593 43.84 120.52 -95.49
CA PRO A 593 44.69 120.07 -96.60
C PRO A 593 45.79 121.10 -96.93
N SER A 594 46.76 121.25 -96.03
CA SER A 594 47.94 122.11 -96.23
C SER A 594 49.21 121.57 -95.59
N CYS A 595 49.50 120.27 -95.71
CA CYS A 595 50.85 119.74 -95.46
C CYS A 595 51.17 118.51 -96.33
N GLU A 596 52.31 118.61 -97.02
CA GLU A 596 52.86 117.68 -98.01
C GLU A 596 53.40 116.38 -97.38
N ASN A 597 53.28 115.28 -98.14
CA ASN A 597 53.82 113.93 -97.92
C ASN A 597 53.08 113.03 -96.92
N ARG A 598 52.03 112.32 -97.37
CA ARG A 598 51.64 111.07 -96.69
C ARG A 598 50.79 110.07 -97.47
N SER A 599 50.98 109.89 -98.78
CA SER A 599 50.42 108.71 -99.47
C SER A 599 51.52 107.69 -99.81
N ARG A 600 51.45 106.54 -99.12
CA ARG A 600 52.13 105.29 -99.49
C ARG A 600 51.11 104.16 -99.40
N LEU A 601 50.82 103.49 -100.52
CA LEU A 601 50.13 102.21 -100.51
C LEU A 601 51.08 101.13 -100.00
N LEU A 602 50.67 100.40 -98.97
CA LEU A 602 51.26 99.13 -98.57
C LEU A 602 50.12 98.12 -98.40
N GLY A 603 50.20 97.03 -99.16
CA GLY A 603 49.34 95.86 -98.98
C GLY A 603 49.71 95.06 -97.74
N GLY A 604 48.84 94.12 -97.38
CA GLY A 604 49.15 93.02 -96.47
C GLY A 604 49.20 91.72 -97.26
N ASP A 605 50.28 90.96 -97.09
CA ASP A 605 50.41 89.56 -97.48
C ASP A 605 49.98 88.68 -96.30
N ASP A 606 49.35 87.54 -96.61
CA ASP A 606 49.20 86.43 -95.66
C ASP A 606 50.60 85.86 -95.34
N PRO A 607 50.91 85.50 -94.08
CA PRO A 607 52.20 84.92 -93.72
C PRO A 607 52.46 83.67 -94.57
N SER A 608 53.64 83.62 -95.20
CA SER A 608 54.02 82.47 -96.02
C SER A 608 54.19 81.23 -95.14
N PHE A 609 53.94 80.05 -95.70
CA PHE A 609 54.10 78.76 -95.02
C PHE A 609 55.45 78.60 -94.31
N GLU A 610 56.49 79.28 -94.81
CA GLU A 610 57.86 79.20 -94.29
C GLU A 610 58.04 80.00 -92.98
N GLU A 611 57.30 81.11 -92.79
CA GLU A 611 57.29 81.87 -91.54
C GLU A 611 56.49 81.15 -90.44
N LEU A 612 55.37 80.52 -90.82
CA LEU A 612 54.59 79.65 -89.93
C LEU A 612 55.38 78.39 -89.55
N SER A 613 56.11 77.79 -90.49
CA SER A 613 56.96 76.62 -90.23
C SER A 613 58.11 76.96 -89.28
N LYS A 614 58.81 78.09 -89.46
CA LYS A 614 59.81 78.56 -88.49
C LYS A 614 59.24 78.81 -87.10
N ARG A 615 57.99 79.31 -87.03
CA ARG A 615 57.34 79.55 -85.74
C ARG A 615 56.94 78.26 -85.04
N ILE A 616 56.58 77.21 -85.79
CA ILE A 616 56.34 75.86 -85.27
C ILE A 616 57.64 75.26 -84.76
N GLU A 617 58.73 75.33 -85.54
CA GLU A 617 60.06 74.85 -85.10
C GLU A 617 60.56 75.56 -83.83
N GLU A 618 60.33 76.88 -83.70
CA GLU A 618 60.62 77.62 -82.47
C GLU A 618 59.79 77.17 -81.25
N MET A 619 58.54 76.74 -81.48
CA MET A 619 57.65 76.24 -80.43
C MET A 619 58.05 74.83 -79.99
N ASP A 620 58.43 73.97 -80.93
CA ASP A 620 58.93 72.62 -80.65
C ASP A 620 60.25 72.67 -79.85
N LEU A 621 61.17 73.58 -80.22
CA LEU A 621 62.39 73.83 -79.46
C LEU A 621 62.12 74.32 -78.01
N LYS A 622 61.06 75.08 -77.79
CA LYS A 622 60.65 75.50 -76.44
C LYS A 622 60.03 74.36 -75.64
N LEU A 623 59.32 73.45 -76.31
CA LEU A 623 58.67 72.30 -75.68
C LEU A 623 59.73 71.31 -75.19
N VAL A 624 60.73 70.99 -76.02
CA VAL A 624 61.87 70.14 -75.64
C VAL A 624 62.63 70.72 -74.44
N ARG A 625 62.89 72.04 -74.42
CA ARG A 625 63.52 72.70 -73.25
C ARG A 625 62.68 72.62 -71.98
N LYS A 626 61.35 72.53 -72.08
CA LYS A 626 60.47 72.39 -70.92
C LYS A 626 60.42 70.95 -70.41
N GLU A 627 60.54 69.97 -71.30
CA GLU A 627 60.68 68.56 -70.93
C GLU A 627 61.99 68.29 -70.20
N GLU A 628 63.12 68.86 -70.65
CA GLU A 628 64.40 68.80 -69.93
C GLU A 628 64.31 69.38 -68.51
N GLN A 629 63.64 70.54 -68.35
CA GLN A 629 63.43 71.16 -67.03
C GLN A 629 62.55 70.33 -66.09
N LEU A 630 61.62 69.53 -66.63
CA LEU A 630 60.80 68.62 -65.82
C LEU A 630 61.64 67.45 -65.31
N LEU A 631 62.47 66.86 -66.17
CA LEU A 631 63.40 65.78 -65.82
C LEU A 631 64.38 66.21 -64.71
N GLU A 632 64.91 67.44 -64.76
CA GLU A 632 65.75 67.98 -63.68
C GLU A 632 65.00 68.09 -62.35
N LYS A 633 63.74 68.52 -62.38
CA LYS A 633 62.91 68.63 -61.17
C LYS A 633 62.57 67.27 -60.57
N ASP A 634 62.31 66.27 -61.40
CA ASP A 634 62.04 64.90 -60.95
C ASP A 634 63.27 64.31 -60.22
N LEU A 635 64.47 64.57 -60.74
CA LEU A 635 65.72 64.15 -60.09
C LEU A 635 65.92 64.81 -58.70
N ILE A 636 65.56 66.10 -58.57
CA ILE A 636 65.61 66.82 -57.28
C ILE A 636 64.61 66.23 -56.30
N THR A 637 63.39 65.93 -56.73
CA THR A 637 62.39 65.30 -55.84
C THR A 637 62.84 63.95 -55.33
N ASP A 638 63.52 63.15 -56.16
CA ASP A 638 64.08 61.85 -55.77
C ASP A 638 65.22 61.97 -54.74
N GLN A 639 65.97 63.07 -54.79
CA GLN A 639 67.01 63.35 -53.81
C GLN A 639 66.44 63.83 -52.46
N VAL A 640 65.36 64.62 -52.51
CA VAL A 640 64.65 65.13 -51.31
C VAL A 640 63.93 63.99 -50.58
N THR A 641 63.29 63.06 -51.28
CA THR A 641 62.66 61.88 -50.66
C THR A 641 63.67 61.02 -49.92
N ARG A 642 64.84 60.73 -50.52
CA ARG A 642 65.91 59.97 -49.84
C ARG A 642 66.45 60.65 -48.58
N LEU A 643 66.57 61.98 -48.57
CA LEU A 643 66.99 62.74 -47.38
C LEU A 643 65.92 62.72 -46.29
N SER A 644 64.65 62.84 -46.67
CA SER A 644 63.50 62.75 -45.76
C SER A 644 63.40 61.37 -45.09
N GLU A 645 63.57 60.28 -45.86
CA GLU A 645 63.60 58.92 -45.34
C GLU A 645 64.70 58.70 -44.30
N ARG A 646 65.89 59.28 -44.53
CA ARG A 646 67.03 59.16 -43.62
C ARG A 646 66.81 59.91 -42.30
N ILE A 647 66.12 61.06 -42.33
CA ILE A 647 65.72 61.80 -41.13
C ILE A 647 64.62 61.04 -40.38
N ASN A 648 63.63 60.48 -41.09
CA ASN A 648 62.60 59.63 -40.50
C ASN A 648 63.18 58.39 -39.82
N ALA A 649 64.16 57.73 -40.41
CA ALA A 649 64.84 56.59 -39.79
C ALA A 649 65.53 56.97 -38.46
N LYS A 650 66.17 58.14 -38.38
CA LYS A 650 66.77 58.65 -37.13
C LYS A 650 65.71 59.00 -36.08
N ALA A 651 64.58 59.58 -36.49
CA ALA A 651 63.45 59.87 -35.60
C ALA A 651 62.79 58.58 -35.07
N ILE A 652 62.72 57.52 -35.87
CA ILE A 652 62.21 56.21 -35.45
C ILE A 652 63.17 55.55 -34.44
N ASN A 653 64.48 55.64 -34.62
CA ASN A 653 65.43 55.09 -33.65
C ASN A 653 65.39 55.83 -32.30
N GLY A 654 65.28 57.16 -32.29
CA GLY A 654 65.10 57.93 -31.04
C GLY A 654 63.79 57.66 -30.31
N LYS A 655 62.73 57.25 -31.04
CA LYS A 655 61.47 56.77 -30.45
C LYS A 655 61.65 55.45 -29.71
N GLN A 656 62.59 54.59 -30.12
CA GLN A 656 62.81 53.31 -29.46
C GLN A 656 63.47 53.49 -28.08
N ASP A 657 64.45 54.39 -27.95
CA ASP A 657 65.13 54.66 -26.67
C ASP A 657 64.25 55.43 -25.68
N THR A 658 63.40 56.33 -26.17
CA THR A 658 62.37 56.97 -25.34
C THR A 658 61.25 56.00 -24.97
N LEU A 659 60.90 55.05 -25.84
CA LEU A 659 59.94 53.98 -25.52
C LEU A 659 60.49 52.98 -24.50
N THR A 660 61.77 52.62 -24.55
CA THR A 660 62.38 51.72 -23.55
C THR A 660 62.45 52.39 -22.18
N LEU A 661 62.77 53.68 -22.12
CA LEU A 661 62.73 54.46 -20.89
C LEU A 661 61.30 54.58 -20.35
N ALA A 662 60.32 54.90 -21.20
CA ALA A 662 58.91 54.96 -20.81
C ALA A 662 58.36 53.60 -20.34
N LYS A 663 58.78 52.49 -20.97
CA LYS A 663 58.46 51.13 -20.51
C LYS A 663 59.04 50.85 -19.13
N LYS A 664 60.29 51.25 -18.87
CA LYS A 664 60.95 51.07 -17.57
C LYS A 664 60.28 51.89 -16.46
N VAL A 665 59.90 53.14 -16.75
CA VAL A 665 59.14 54.00 -15.83
C VAL A 665 57.75 53.41 -15.55
N ASN A 666 57.04 52.93 -16.58
CA ASN A 666 55.74 52.28 -16.42
C ASN A 666 55.82 50.97 -15.63
N GLU A 667 56.86 50.16 -15.83
CA GLU A 667 57.09 48.93 -15.09
C GLU A 667 57.34 49.21 -13.60
N MET A 668 58.15 50.23 -13.29
CA MET A 668 58.38 50.67 -11.90
C MET A 668 57.11 51.22 -11.26
N GLN A 669 56.30 51.99 -12.01
CA GLN A 669 54.99 52.44 -11.55
C GLN A 669 54.01 51.27 -11.30
N GLY A 670 54.10 50.21 -12.11
CA GLY A 670 53.36 48.96 -11.91
C GLY A 670 53.75 48.25 -10.61
N LYS A 671 55.05 48.10 -10.36
CA LYS A 671 55.59 47.51 -9.11
C LYS A 671 55.13 48.29 -7.87
N VAL A 672 55.15 49.62 -7.93
CA VAL A 672 54.63 50.48 -6.86
C VAL A 672 53.14 50.22 -6.60
N LYS A 673 52.31 50.08 -7.64
CA LYS A 673 50.88 49.75 -7.49
C LYS A 673 50.65 48.36 -6.89
N ASP A 674 51.46 47.37 -7.27
CA ASP A 674 51.34 46.00 -6.76
C ASP A 674 51.72 45.88 -5.29
N VAL A 675 52.82 46.51 -4.88
CA VAL A 675 53.23 46.56 -3.47
C VAL A 675 52.20 47.34 -2.64
N THR A 676 51.62 48.41 -3.18
CA THR A 676 50.53 49.17 -2.52
C THR A 676 49.28 48.30 -2.32
N ARG A 677 48.91 47.46 -3.28
CA ARG A 677 47.76 46.53 -3.13
C ARG A 677 48.03 45.47 -2.06
N LYS A 678 49.23 44.88 -2.04
CA LYS A 678 49.63 43.90 -1.01
C LYS A 678 49.62 44.53 0.39
N MET A 679 50.09 45.77 0.52
CA MET A 679 50.00 46.54 1.75
C MET A 679 48.55 46.65 2.25
N MET A 680 47.64 47.10 1.39
CA MET A 680 46.23 47.28 1.77
C MET A 680 45.59 45.96 2.23
N ALA A 681 45.93 44.84 1.60
CA ALA A 681 45.46 43.52 2.03
C ALA A 681 45.96 43.16 3.44
N VAL A 682 47.27 43.29 3.70
CA VAL A 682 47.86 43.00 5.03
C VAL A 682 47.29 43.92 6.11
N VAL A 683 47.05 45.19 5.81
CA VAL A 683 46.41 46.14 6.74
C VAL A 683 44.96 45.72 7.05
N SER A 684 44.22 45.18 6.07
CA SER A 684 42.86 44.67 6.30
C SER A 684 42.82 43.35 7.07
N GLU A 685 43.77 42.44 6.84
CA GLU A 685 43.91 41.21 7.63
C GLU A 685 44.28 41.52 9.08
N LEU A 686 45.18 42.49 9.28
CA LEU A 686 45.57 42.97 10.60
C LEU A 686 44.38 43.54 11.38
N SER A 687 43.54 44.37 10.76
CA SER A 687 42.38 44.96 11.43
C SER A 687 41.36 43.89 11.84
N MET A 688 41.19 42.85 11.03
CA MET A 688 40.34 41.70 11.35
C MET A 688 40.90 40.89 12.53
N GLN A 689 42.20 40.59 12.53
CA GLN A 689 42.83 39.86 13.65
C GLN A 689 42.79 40.65 14.96
N GLN A 690 42.94 41.98 14.89
CA GLN A 690 42.76 42.87 16.04
C GLN A 690 41.35 42.78 16.64
N ALA A 691 40.32 42.82 15.80
CA ALA A 691 38.93 42.68 16.25
C ALA A 691 38.70 41.31 16.92
N ASN A 692 39.21 40.23 16.33
CA ASN A 692 39.09 38.88 16.89
C ASN A 692 39.81 38.73 18.23
N ALA A 693 41.01 39.30 18.36
CA ALA A 693 41.77 39.30 19.61
C ALA A 693 41.02 40.06 20.72
N MET A 694 40.42 41.22 20.40
CA MET A 694 39.61 41.98 21.36
C MET A 694 38.39 41.20 21.83
N GLN A 695 37.69 40.50 20.93
CA GLN A 695 36.53 39.69 21.28
C GLN A 695 36.90 38.50 22.17
N LEU A 696 37.95 37.76 21.82
CA LEU A 696 38.45 36.65 22.65
C LEU A 696 38.93 37.12 24.03
N GLN A 697 39.52 38.32 24.10
CA GLN A 697 39.93 38.92 25.37
C GLN A 697 38.72 39.27 26.25
N GLN A 698 37.65 39.78 25.67
CA GLN A 698 36.39 40.04 26.37
C GLN A 698 35.75 38.73 26.89
N ASP A 699 35.68 37.70 26.05
CA ASP A 699 35.13 36.37 26.44
C ASP A 699 35.90 35.73 27.60
N VAL A 700 37.23 35.86 27.62
CA VAL A 700 38.06 35.39 28.73
C VAL A 700 37.72 36.15 30.02
N LYS A 701 37.54 37.47 29.93
CA LYS A 701 37.21 38.33 31.07
C LYS A 701 35.83 38.03 31.63
N ASP A 702 34.82 37.87 30.78
CA ASP A 702 33.45 37.56 31.19
C ASP A 702 33.37 36.20 31.89
N LYS A 703 34.08 35.19 31.36
CA LYS A 703 34.16 33.87 32.01
C LYS A 703 34.92 33.89 33.34
N GLN A 704 35.93 34.73 33.48
CA GLN A 704 36.62 34.93 34.76
C GLN A 704 35.68 35.56 35.79
N GLN A 705 34.96 36.61 35.42
CA GLN A 705 33.99 37.29 36.28
C GLN A 705 32.85 36.34 36.71
N PHE A 706 32.31 35.55 35.77
CA PHE A 706 31.30 34.54 36.09
C PHE A 706 31.81 33.53 37.11
N LEU A 707 33.04 33.03 36.95
CA LEU A 707 33.64 32.08 37.87
C LEU A 707 33.88 32.68 39.26
N GLU A 708 34.28 33.95 39.33
CA GLU A 708 34.45 34.70 40.58
C GLU A 708 33.11 34.89 41.31
N LEU A 709 32.04 35.23 40.59
CA LEU A 709 30.68 35.31 41.13
C LEU A 709 30.19 33.97 41.68
N CYS A 710 30.41 32.87 40.95
CA CYS A 710 30.08 31.53 41.42
C CYS A 710 30.81 31.19 42.72
N CYS A 711 32.08 31.61 42.85
CA CYS A 711 32.87 31.38 44.06
C CYS A 711 32.34 32.19 45.26
N GLN A 712 32.03 33.46 45.07
CA GLN A 712 31.43 34.29 46.13
C GLN A 712 30.11 33.70 46.63
N ARG A 713 29.24 33.23 45.72
CA ARG A 713 27.99 32.53 46.07
C ARG A 713 28.25 31.26 46.89
N MET A 714 29.26 30.48 46.52
CA MET A 714 29.64 29.28 47.28
C MET A 714 30.24 29.56 48.65
N GLU A 715 31.02 30.64 48.80
CA GLU A 715 31.54 31.09 50.09
C GLU A 715 30.42 31.51 51.04
N GLN A 716 29.34 32.09 50.50
CA GLN A 716 28.13 32.44 51.22
C GLN A 716 27.21 31.23 51.51
N GLY A 717 27.63 30.02 51.18
CA GLY A 717 26.86 28.79 51.41
C GLY A 717 25.71 28.55 50.44
N MET A 718 25.59 29.37 49.39
CA MET A 718 24.59 29.23 48.33
C MET A 718 25.12 28.38 47.17
N ALA A 719 24.22 27.92 46.31
CA ALA A 719 24.60 27.18 45.12
C ALA A 719 25.42 28.06 44.15
N PRO A 720 26.47 27.52 43.49
CA PRO A 720 27.34 28.29 42.60
C PRO A 720 26.62 28.95 41.41
N SER A 721 25.53 28.35 40.92
CA SER A 721 24.63 28.91 39.90
C SER A 721 23.21 28.42 40.17
N GLU A 722 22.21 29.13 39.66
CA GLU A 722 20.79 28.73 39.73
C GLU A 722 20.54 27.38 39.05
N GLU A 723 21.32 27.05 38.02
CA GLU A 723 21.31 25.73 37.37
C GLU A 723 21.78 24.63 38.34
N PHE A 724 22.87 24.86 39.08
CA PHE A 724 23.38 23.92 40.07
C PHE A 724 22.44 23.77 41.28
N GLU A 725 21.75 24.85 41.67
CA GLU A 725 20.71 24.80 42.71
C GLU A 725 19.55 23.88 42.31
N SER A 726 19.09 24.04 41.06
CA SER A 726 18.01 23.23 40.50
C SER A 726 18.37 21.74 40.41
N GLU A 727 19.62 21.40 40.09
CA GLU A 727 20.09 20.02 40.07
C GLU A 727 20.23 19.43 41.47
N TRP A 728 20.73 20.20 42.43
CA TRP A 728 20.86 19.77 43.82
C TRP A 728 19.48 19.48 44.44
N LEU A 729 18.49 20.36 44.24
CA LEU A 729 17.11 20.14 44.71
C LEU A 729 16.51 18.85 44.16
N LYS A 730 16.75 18.54 42.88
CA LYS A 730 16.30 17.28 42.27
C LYS A 730 16.95 16.05 42.90
N LEU A 731 18.22 16.13 43.33
CA LEU A 731 18.92 15.05 44.01
C LEU A 731 18.40 14.86 45.43
N VAL A 732 18.19 15.94 46.18
CA VAL A 732 17.61 15.90 47.53
C VAL A 732 16.20 15.29 47.50
N ASP A 733 15.37 15.68 46.53
CA ASP A 733 14.03 15.10 46.35
C ASP A 733 14.04 13.62 45.99
N LYS A 734 15.08 13.14 45.29
CA LYS A 734 15.26 11.70 45.04
C LYS A 734 15.70 10.96 46.30
N GLU A 735 16.64 11.51 47.06
CA GLU A 735 17.12 10.90 48.29
C GLU A 735 16.03 10.83 49.37
N ASN A 736 15.23 11.89 49.50
CA ASN A 736 14.08 11.92 50.40
C ASN A 736 12.99 10.91 50.01
N ARG A 737 12.77 10.70 48.71
CA ARG A 737 11.87 9.63 48.23
C ARG A 737 12.40 8.26 48.63
N HIS A 738 13.70 8.00 48.41
CA HIS A 738 14.32 6.73 48.77
C HIS A 738 14.32 6.47 50.29
N LYS A 739 14.50 7.50 51.13
CA LYS A 739 14.39 7.37 52.59
C LYS A 739 12.97 7.01 53.03
N ARG A 740 11.94 7.64 52.45
CA ARG A 740 10.54 7.29 52.72
C ARG A 740 10.21 5.86 52.32
N GLU A 741 10.72 5.39 51.18
CA GLU A 741 10.53 4.00 50.73
C GLU A 741 11.20 2.99 51.67
N MET A 742 12.40 3.31 52.19
CA MET A 742 13.09 2.47 53.18
C MET A 742 12.37 2.45 54.54
N GLU A 743 11.85 3.59 55.00
CA GLU A 743 11.04 3.66 56.24
C GLU A 743 9.73 2.87 56.13
N MET A 744 9.09 2.86 54.95
CA MET A 744 7.88 2.05 54.71
C MET A 744 8.19 0.56 54.75
N LYS A 745 9.29 0.11 54.13
CA LYS A 745 9.75 -1.28 54.22
C LYS A 745 10.14 -1.71 55.63
N ASN A 746 10.77 -0.85 56.41
CA ASN A 746 11.09 -1.15 57.81
C ASN A 746 9.82 -1.29 58.65
N LYS A 747 8.78 -0.50 58.41
CA LYS A 747 7.49 -0.67 59.10
C LYS A 747 6.77 -1.95 58.71
N GLU A 748 6.82 -2.34 57.44
CA GLU A 748 6.26 -3.63 56.97
C GLU A 748 6.96 -4.82 57.63
N THR A 749 8.29 -4.78 57.77
CA THR A 749 9.05 -5.84 58.46
C THR A 749 8.82 -5.88 59.98
N GLU A 750 8.66 -4.73 60.64
CA GLU A 750 8.27 -4.65 62.06
C GLU A 750 6.84 -5.14 62.32
N GLU A 751 5.92 -5.00 61.37
CA GLU A 751 4.57 -5.57 61.44
C GLU A 751 4.56 -7.08 61.23
N GLU A 752 5.40 -7.61 60.32
CA GLU A 752 5.59 -9.05 60.14
C GLU A 752 6.17 -9.74 61.39
N GLU A 753 7.13 -9.12 62.09
CA GLU A 753 7.67 -9.67 63.36
C GLU A 753 6.63 -9.73 64.49
N LYS A 754 5.64 -8.81 64.53
CA LYS A 754 4.58 -8.80 65.55
C LYS A 754 3.56 -9.94 65.41
N HIS A 755 3.43 -10.53 64.22
CA HIS A 755 2.51 -11.64 63.97
C HIS A 755 3.16 -13.03 64.17
N LEU A 756 4.42 -13.06 64.63
CA LEU A 756 5.19 -14.26 64.95
C LEU A 756 4.95 -14.70 66.41
N LEU A 757 4.38 -15.90 66.63
CA LEU A 757 4.31 -16.46 67.98
C LEU A 757 5.62 -17.20 68.36
N PRO A 758 5.96 -17.36 69.66
CA PRO A 758 7.19 -18.03 70.15
C PRO A 758 7.37 -19.52 69.79
N GLY A 759 6.58 -20.07 68.86
CA GLY A 759 6.70 -21.42 68.30
C GLY A 759 6.87 -21.44 66.77
N GLY A 760 7.09 -20.29 66.12
CA GLY A 760 7.42 -20.20 64.69
C GLY A 760 6.23 -20.31 63.71
N VAL A 761 4.99 -20.12 64.16
CA VAL A 761 3.78 -20.10 63.31
C VAL A 761 3.17 -18.70 63.31
N PHE A 762 2.90 -18.15 62.14
CA PHE A 762 2.28 -16.84 61.94
C PHE A 762 0.77 -16.88 62.21
N THR A 763 0.26 -15.88 62.94
CA THR A 763 -1.18 -15.72 63.22
C THR A 763 -1.67 -14.34 62.79
N THR A 764 -2.72 -14.31 61.97
CA THR A 764 -3.42 -13.11 61.51
C THR A 764 -4.49 -12.62 62.50
N ALA A 765 -4.63 -13.25 63.67
CA ALA A 765 -5.55 -12.81 64.71
C ALA A 765 -4.88 -11.75 65.60
N GLU A 766 -5.45 -10.54 65.67
CA GLU A 766 -4.93 -9.45 66.49
C GLU A 766 -5.01 -9.79 67.99
N PRO A 767 -3.89 -9.77 68.73
CA PRO A 767 -3.89 -9.99 70.18
C PRO A 767 -4.65 -8.85 70.89
N ARG A 768 -5.60 -9.22 71.76
CA ARG A 768 -6.45 -8.25 72.46
C ARG A 768 -5.60 -7.33 73.34
N PRO A 769 -5.84 -6.00 73.35
CA PRO A 769 -4.95 -5.01 73.99
C PRO A 769 -4.64 -5.17 75.48
N ASN A 770 -5.29 -6.10 76.20
CA ASN A 770 -5.17 -6.26 77.65
C ASN A 770 -4.89 -7.72 78.09
N ALA A 771 -4.01 -8.44 77.38
CA ALA A 771 -3.37 -9.63 77.98
C ALA A 771 -2.48 -9.19 79.15
N TYR A 772 -2.87 -9.57 80.37
CA TYR A 772 -2.47 -8.94 81.63
C TYR A 772 -1.11 -9.43 82.19
N ILE A 773 -0.17 -9.84 81.32
CA ILE A 773 1.14 -10.37 81.71
C ILE A 773 2.21 -9.77 80.78
N PRO A 774 3.05 -8.84 81.26
CA PRO A 774 4.19 -8.32 80.50
C PRO A 774 5.37 -9.31 80.53
N ASP A 775 5.95 -9.59 79.37
CA ASP A 775 7.16 -10.40 79.21
C ASP A 775 8.41 -9.61 79.65
N GLY A 776 8.87 -9.86 80.87
CA GLY A 776 10.13 -9.32 81.37
C GLY A 776 10.65 -10.12 82.57
N ASP A 777 11.74 -10.85 82.38
CA ASP A 777 12.48 -11.50 83.47
C ASP A 777 13.19 -10.43 84.31
N SER A 778 12.59 -10.09 85.46
CA SER A 778 13.22 -9.84 86.77
C SER A 778 12.48 -8.76 87.57
N GLY A 779 11.51 -9.20 88.40
CA GLY A 779 11.11 -8.47 89.62
C GLY A 779 9.68 -7.93 89.70
N LEU A 780 8.73 -8.84 89.96
CA LEU A 780 7.42 -8.75 90.64
C LEU A 780 6.43 -7.58 90.33
N PRO A 781 5.13 -7.91 90.09
CA PRO A 781 4.16 -7.03 89.43
C PRO A 781 3.28 -6.25 90.41
N ILE A 782 2.95 -5.00 90.07
CA ILE A 782 1.85 -4.25 90.72
C ILE A 782 0.95 -3.63 89.63
N PRO A 783 -0.29 -4.13 89.44
CA PRO A 783 -1.27 -3.58 88.52
C PRO A 783 -1.75 -2.19 88.97
N ARG A 784 -1.85 -1.23 88.04
CA ARG A 784 -2.55 0.05 88.29
C ARG A 784 -3.82 0.18 87.44
N PRO A 785 -4.92 0.65 88.05
CA PRO A 785 -6.27 0.63 87.47
C PRO A 785 -6.46 1.66 86.35
N TYR A 786 -7.31 1.32 85.36
CA TYR A 786 -7.73 2.23 84.30
C TYR A 786 -8.47 3.45 84.89
N GLY A 787 -7.82 4.61 84.90
CA GLY A 787 -8.41 5.87 85.34
C GLY A 787 -9.18 6.58 84.22
N LYS A 788 -10.47 6.83 84.45
CA LYS A 788 -11.48 7.71 83.80
C LYS A 788 -11.49 7.99 82.27
N MET A 789 -10.56 7.49 81.47
CA MET A 789 -10.58 7.54 80.02
C MET A 789 -10.30 6.13 79.48
N VAL A 790 -11.37 5.42 79.11
CA VAL A 790 -11.27 4.17 78.35
C VAL A 790 -10.90 4.55 76.91
N PRO A 791 -9.90 3.91 76.26
CA PRO A 791 -9.60 4.19 74.86
C PRO A 791 -10.78 3.78 73.97
N PHE A 792 -11.56 4.77 73.55
CA PHE A 792 -12.55 4.69 72.47
C PHE A 792 -11.82 4.97 71.16
N LYS A 793 -12.03 4.14 70.11
CA LYS A 793 -11.44 4.34 68.77
C LYS A 793 -12.40 5.19 67.93
N PRO A 794 -12.13 6.47 67.65
CA PRO A 794 -13.00 7.30 66.83
C PRO A 794 -12.79 7.01 65.34
N SER A 795 -13.87 6.97 64.56
CA SER A 795 -13.86 6.88 63.09
C SER A 795 -13.60 8.25 62.44
N GLU A 796 -12.85 8.29 61.34
CA GLU A 796 -12.39 9.54 60.69
C GLU A 796 -13.52 10.32 59.96
N PRO A 797 -13.64 11.66 60.14
CA PRO A 797 -14.57 12.51 59.39
C PRO A 797 -13.99 13.15 58.11
N SER A 798 -14.88 13.41 57.13
CA SER A 798 -14.57 13.67 55.71
C SER A 798 -14.09 15.09 55.32
N ALA A 799 -13.47 15.18 54.14
CA ALA A 799 -12.55 16.23 53.70
C ALA A 799 -13.14 17.53 53.07
N HIS A 800 -14.18 18.16 53.62
CA HIS A 800 -14.90 19.27 52.92
C HIS A 800 -14.96 20.66 53.57
N MET A 801 -13.99 21.11 54.38
CA MET A 801 -13.98 22.50 54.89
C MET A 801 -12.60 23.18 54.77
N ARG A 802 -12.36 23.96 53.71
CA ARG A 802 -11.12 24.75 53.51
C ARG A 802 -11.30 26.09 52.78
N HIS A 803 -12.07 27.08 53.27
CA HIS A 803 -11.93 28.45 52.73
C HIS A 803 -12.27 29.56 53.76
N TYR A 804 -11.25 30.10 54.45
CA TYR A 804 -11.23 31.47 54.98
C TYR A 804 -9.79 32.01 54.96
N ARG A 805 -9.54 33.15 54.28
CA ARG A 805 -8.28 33.93 54.35
C ARG A 805 -8.54 35.24 55.10
N LYS A 806 -7.64 35.63 56.02
CA LYS A 806 -7.69 36.91 56.75
C LYS A 806 -6.78 37.98 56.09
N PRO A 807 -7.05 39.30 56.29
CA PRO A 807 -6.43 40.40 55.56
C PRO A 807 -5.03 40.80 56.08
N VAL A 808 -4.22 41.40 55.18
CA VAL A 808 -2.80 41.75 55.37
C VAL A 808 -2.65 43.20 55.88
N ILE A 809 -1.85 43.40 56.93
CA ILE A 809 -1.49 44.71 57.53
C ILE A 809 -0.16 45.18 56.92
N LYS A 810 -0.06 46.47 56.54
CA LYS A 810 1.19 47.08 56.05
C LYS A 810 2.13 47.46 57.21
N PRO A 811 3.45 47.27 57.09
CA PRO A 811 4.42 47.55 58.15
C PRO A 811 4.77 49.05 58.25
N ILE A 812 5.10 49.47 59.47
CA ILE A 812 5.60 50.81 59.86
C ILE A 812 7.13 50.77 59.79
N GLU A 813 7.73 51.86 59.30
CA GLU A 813 9.18 52.10 59.26
C GLU A 813 9.77 52.28 60.67
N ILE A 814 10.82 51.52 60.96
CA ILE A 814 12.06 51.99 61.63
C ILE A 814 13.23 51.35 60.89
#